data_AF-A0AAD0P966-F1
#
_entry.id   AF-A0AAD0P966-F1
#
_cell.length_a   1.000
_cell.length_b   1.000
_cell.length_c   1.000
_cell.angle_alpha   90.00
_cell.angle_beta   90.00
_cell.angle_gamma   90.00
#
_symmetry.space_group_name_H-M   'P 1'
#
loop_
_entity.id
_entity.type
_entity.pdbx_description
1 polymer ?
#
loop_
_entity_poly.entity_id
_entity_poly.type
_entity_poly.pdbx_seq_one_letter_code
_entity_poly.pdbx_strand_id
1 'polypeptide(L)'
;MRYLLIVLLGCLPLLAGAVDFDDATRQLPLGKLMQVYEDVDGSASIDQVSAPAFASRFRTHTQDVLNAGYSTSVFWLKLDLRPVGLPAAAPRQWLLELAYPPLDHLELYLPDGEGKWRLAQRTGDALPYASRQIRQNNYLFELPLPREQTTTVYLRLHSQGSVQAPLTLWSAEAYIESQPGRFYVLGMIYGVLLVMLVYNLFIYLSVRDVSYLYYILYIGAFGLYQISVNGAGVAYFWPDSPWWTNAATPLFIGAAGLFGCQFTRHFLQVRRLSPGFDRLLLLLMAWGVLVMLLAVSLSYGVALRMATALALTFTVSVFAVGVMAWRRGVRVARWFVIAWTAFLLGGLVNTLMVLGYLPNVFLTMYASQIGAALEVALLSLALADRINRLREEQSRALRDSGRKLEQLNQQLARSNRLKDEFLATVTHELRTPMNGVIGSLELMQTLPMGAEQAQYHRTAVGSAQDMMAMVDDILILTELQAGRLRAHGAPFSLRRLLQELRAGYAGQALGKGLYLSLDVPADLPDSLVCDAQKLARCLACLVDNGLKFTHQGGVMIQARGRRIGPDSLALSVTVSDSGIGFDDLDQAILYQRFFQVDGSMTRRYGGLGIGLSICRQLGELIGARLSHESTRGLGSRFELAMTVAVAQVQAPAGRMASGPGA
;
A
#
# COMPACT_ATOMS: atom_id res chain seq x y z
N MET A 1 -30.36 -42.78 74.04
CA MET A 1 -30.63 -41.55 73.25
C MET A 1 -29.78 -41.38 71.99
N ARG A 2 -28.67 -42.12 71.77
CA ARG A 2 -27.85 -42.00 70.54
C ARG A 2 -28.31 -42.88 69.35
N TYR A 3 -29.02 -43.98 69.62
CA TYR A 3 -29.51 -44.89 68.57
C TYR A 3 -30.92 -44.56 68.04
N LEU A 4 -31.67 -43.71 68.74
CA LEU A 4 -33.01 -43.29 68.33
C LEU A 4 -32.97 -42.23 67.20
N LEU A 5 -31.86 -41.50 67.08
CA LEU A 5 -31.64 -40.47 66.06
C LEU A 5 -31.22 -41.06 64.70
N ILE A 6 -30.68 -42.28 64.68
CA ILE A 6 -30.30 -42.99 63.44
C ILE A 6 -31.52 -43.70 62.83
N VAL A 7 -32.47 -44.15 63.66
CA VAL A 7 -33.73 -44.73 63.17
C VAL A 7 -34.70 -43.64 62.68
N LEU A 8 -34.67 -42.43 63.25
CA LEU A 8 -35.49 -41.30 62.78
C LEU A 8 -34.99 -40.66 61.47
N LEU A 9 -33.72 -40.87 61.09
CA LEU A 9 -33.21 -40.53 59.76
C LEU A 9 -33.39 -41.65 58.71
N GLY A 10 -33.83 -42.84 59.13
CA GLY A 10 -34.05 -44.01 58.26
C GLY A 10 -35.48 -44.17 57.71
N CYS A 11 -36.42 -43.30 58.11
CA CYS A 11 -37.83 -43.38 57.74
C CYS A 11 -38.37 -42.09 57.08
N LEU A 12 -37.53 -41.32 56.39
CA LEU A 12 -38.02 -40.41 55.37
C LEU A 12 -38.09 -41.20 54.06
N PRO A 13 -39.28 -41.45 53.51
CA PRO A 13 -39.35 -42.05 52.19
C PRO A 13 -38.67 -41.09 51.22
N LEU A 14 -37.68 -41.62 50.50
CA LEU A 14 -37.22 -41.11 49.21
C LEU A 14 -38.39 -41.21 48.22
N LEU A 15 -39.44 -40.40 48.44
CA LEU A 15 -40.51 -40.19 47.49
C LEU A 15 -40.08 -38.99 46.66
N ALA A 16 -39.85 -39.24 45.38
CA ALA A 16 -39.89 -38.24 44.33
C ALA A 16 -41.25 -37.52 44.43
N GLY A 17 -41.30 -36.42 45.17
CA GLY A 17 -42.46 -35.56 45.29
C GLY A 17 -42.46 -34.53 44.16
N ALA A 18 -43.65 -34.23 43.65
CA ALA A 18 -43.83 -33.12 42.71
C ALA A 18 -43.32 -31.82 43.34
N VAL A 19 -42.75 -30.94 42.51
CA VAL A 19 -42.26 -29.64 42.98
C VAL A 19 -43.47 -28.72 43.17
N ASP A 20 -43.71 -28.34 44.41
CA ASP A 20 -44.72 -27.36 44.78
C ASP A 20 -44.19 -25.94 44.53
N PHE A 21 -44.93 -25.13 43.78
CA PHE A 21 -44.63 -23.72 43.54
C PHE A 21 -45.92 -22.91 43.48
N ASP A 22 -45.85 -21.62 43.80
CA ASP A 22 -47.03 -20.78 43.98
C ASP A 22 -47.18 -19.67 42.93
N ASP A 23 -48.28 -18.94 43.01
CA ASP A 23 -48.53 -17.78 42.16
C ASP A 23 -47.51 -16.63 42.39
N ALA A 24 -46.76 -16.61 43.49
CA ALA A 24 -45.68 -15.63 43.69
C ALA A 24 -44.40 -16.00 42.92
N THR A 25 -44.29 -17.24 42.47
CA THR A 25 -43.12 -17.76 41.75
C THR A 25 -42.99 -17.10 40.37
N ARG A 26 -41.92 -16.32 40.19
CA ARG A 26 -41.62 -15.64 38.92
C ARG A 26 -40.72 -16.47 37.99
N GLN A 27 -39.76 -17.19 38.58
CA GLN A 27 -38.79 -18.03 37.88
C GLN A 27 -38.41 -19.21 38.79
N LEU A 28 -38.35 -20.42 38.22
CA LEU A 28 -37.94 -21.63 38.92
C LEU A 28 -37.00 -22.48 38.04
N PRO A 29 -35.68 -22.53 38.35
CA PRO A 29 -34.76 -23.43 37.68
C PRO A 29 -35.09 -24.90 38.00
N LEU A 30 -35.30 -25.72 36.97
CA LEU A 30 -35.72 -27.12 37.11
C LEU A 30 -34.55 -28.12 37.05
N GLY A 31 -33.32 -27.61 36.92
CA GLY A 31 -32.08 -28.38 36.84
C GLY A 31 -31.97 -29.55 37.82
N LYS A 32 -32.01 -29.24 39.11
CA LYS A 32 -31.85 -30.21 40.21
C LYS A 32 -33.12 -31.03 40.49
N LEU A 33 -34.21 -30.70 39.81
CA LEU A 33 -35.54 -31.25 40.05
C LEU A 33 -35.95 -32.24 38.94
N MET A 34 -35.26 -32.20 37.80
CA MET A 34 -35.52 -33.10 36.70
C MET A 34 -35.00 -34.51 36.99
N GLN A 35 -35.72 -35.50 36.47
CA GLN A 35 -35.25 -36.87 36.39
C GLN A 35 -34.85 -37.17 34.95
N VAL A 36 -33.71 -37.84 34.77
CA VAL A 36 -33.11 -38.08 33.45
C VAL A 36 -32.98 -39.58 33.20
N TYR A 37 -33.35 -39.99 31.99
CA TYR A 37 -33.09 -41.31 31.46
C TYR A 37 -32.35 -41.18 30.12
N GLU A 38 -31.22 -41.85 29.99
CA GLU A 38 -30.47 -41.95 28.73
C GLU A 38 -30.88 -43.22 27.99
N ASP A 39 -31.48 -43.04 26.82
CA ASP A 39 -31.83 -44.08 25.87
C ASP A 39 -30.74 -44.16 24.79
N VAL A 40 -29.79 -45.05 25.01
CA VAL A 40 -28.61 -45.24 24.14
C VAL A 40 -29.00 -45.74 22.75
N ASP A 41 -30.05 -46.56 22.66
CA ASP A 41 -30.52 -47.16 21.41
C ASP A 41 -31.55 -46.27 20.68
N GLY A 42 -32.08 -45.24 21.36
CA GLY A 42 -33.06 -44.29 20.82
C GLY A 42 -34.43 -44.89 20.51
N SER A 43 -34.70 -46.10 20.99
CA SER A 43 -35.88 -46.91 20.65
C SER A 43 -37.04 -46.77 21.65
N ALA A 44 -36.80 -46.14 22.80
CA ALA A 44 -37.82 -46.00 23.83
C ALA A 44 -38.93 -45.05 23.39
N SER A 45 -40.18 -45.53 23.45
CA SER A 45 -41.37 -44.73 23.17
C SER A 45 -41.95 -44.13 24.44
N ILE A 46 -42.79 -43.09 24.31
CA ILE A 46 -43.45 -42.46 25.45
C ILE A 46 -44.29 -43.46 26.27
N ASP A 47 -44.92 -44.44 25.63
CA ASP A 47 -45.72 -45.48 26.31
C ASP A 47 -44.86 -46.38 27.19
N GLN A 48 -43.63 -46.68 26.76
CA GLN A 48 -42.68 -47.47 27.55
C GLN A 48 -42.08 -46.65 28.69
N VAL A 49 -41.68 -45.41 28.39
CA VAL A 49 -41.00 -44.51 29.33
C VAL A 49 -41.93 -44.02 30.45
N SER A 50 -43.23 -43.89 30.17
CA SER A 50 -44.24 -43.52 31.15
C SER A 50 -44.80 -44.69 31.97
N ALA A 51 -44.48 -45.94 31.61
CA ALA A 51 -44.95 -47.11 32.35
C ALA A 51 -44.37 -47.14 33.79
N PRO A 52 -45.15 -47.55 34.81
CA PRO A 52 -44.69 -47.57 36.20
C PRO A 52 -43.40 -48.39 36.43
N ALA A 53 -43.23 -49.48 35.68
CA ALA A 53 -42.02 -50.32 35.74
C ALA A 53 -40.75 -49.57 35.28
N PHE A 54 -40.90 -48.54 34.45
CA PHE A 54 -39.81 -47.75 33.89
C PHE A 54 -39.35 -46.61 34.80
N ALA A 55 -40.16 -46.24 35.80
CA ALA A 55 -39.87 -45.16 36.74
C ALA A 55 -38.54 -45.35 37.49
N SER A 56 -38.12 -46.60 37.75
CA SER A 56 -36.85 -46.92 38.43
C SER A 56 -35.60 -46.64 37.58
N ARG A 57 -35.74 -46.48 36.26
CA ARG A 57 -34.64 -46.19 35.33
C ARG A 57 -34.30 -44.70 35.26
N PHE A 58 -35.22 -43.84 35.68
CA PHE A 58 -34.99 -42.41 35.80
C PHE A 58 -34.12 -42.09 37.01
N ARG A 59 -33.07 -41.30 36.81
CA ARG A 59 -32.19 -40.83 37.89
C ARG A 59 -32.42 -39.34 38.12
N THR A 60 -32.61 -38.95 39.38
CA THR A 60 -32.70 -37.53 39.74
C THR A 60 -31.38 -36.84 39.42
N HIS A 61 -31.46 -35.74 38.68
CA HIS A 61 -30.29 -34.92 38.34
C HIS A 61 -29.89 -34.03 39.52
N THR A 62 -28.60 -33.92 39.79
CA THR A 62 -28.08 -33.20 40.98
C THR A 62 -27.44 -31.85 40.67
N GLN A 63 -27.25 -31.53 39.39
CA GLN A 63 -26.64 -30.28 38.94
C GLN A 63 -27.69 -29.30 38.41
N ASP A 64 -27.32 -28.02 38.27
CA ASP A 64 -28.24 -26.98 37.78
C ASP A 64 -28.58 -27.12 36.28
N VAL A 65 -27.74 -27.81 35.52
CA VAL A 65 -27.92 -28.04 34.08
C VAL A 65 -27.53 -29.48 33.76
N LEU A 66 -28.34 -30.18 32.96
CA LEU A 66 -27.91 -31.45 32.37
C LEU A 66 -26.90 -31.15 31.26
N ASN A 67 -25.69 -31.70 31.36
CA ASN A 67 -24.66 -31.57 30.35
C ASN A 67 -24.10 -32.96 30.00
N ALA A 68 -24.60 -33.53 28.91
CA ALA A 68 -24.17 -34.85 28.45
C ALA A 68 -23.03 -34.78 27.41
N GLY A 69 -22.52 -33.58 27.13
CA GLY A 69 -21.51 -33.37 26.08
C GLY A 69 -22.03 -33.82 24.71
N TYR A 70 -21.12 -34.20 23.81
CA TYR A 70 -21.46 -34.77 22.50
C TYR A 70 -21.91 -36.23 22.67
N SER A 71 -23.20 -36.48 22.51
CA SER A 71 -23.79 -37.83 22.55
C SER A 71 -24.71 -38.03 21.34
N THR A 72 -24.88 -39.29 20.92
CA THR A 72 -25.90 -39.68 19.94
C THR A 72 -27.12 -40.33 20.61
N SER A 73 -27.07 -40.51 21.94
CA SER A 73 -28.17 -41.07 22.72
C SER A 73 -29.36 -40.10 22.74
N VAL A 74 -30.56 -40.65 22.94
CA VAL A 74 -31.77 -39.88 23.20
C VAL A 74 -31.89 -39.67 24.71
N PHE A 75 -32.17 -38.45 25.15
CA PHE A 75 -32.37 -38.16 26.57
C PHE A 75 -33.84 -37.87 26.84
N TRP A 76 -34.41 -38.62 27.79
CA TRP A 76 -35.74 -38.38 28.32
C TRP A 76 -35.63 -37.62 29.64
N LEU A 77 -36.27 -36.46 29.69
CA LEU A 77 -36.38 -35.65 30.90
C LEU A 77 -37.81 -35.76 31.43
N LYS A 78 -37.96 -36.09 32.71
CA LYS A 78 -39.22 -36.15 33.42
C LYS A 78 -39.26 -35.07 34.49
N LEU A 79 -40.37 -34.33 34.54
CA LEU A 79 -40.64 -33.28 35.51
C LEU A 79 -42.00 -33.52 36.13
N ASP A 80 -42.09 -33.44 37.47
CA ASP A 80 -43.35 -33.52 38.20
C ASP A 80 -43.64 -32.13 38.80
N LEU A 81 -44.63 -31.41 38.27
CA LEU A 81 -44.92 -30.01 38.59
C LEU A 81 -46.28 -29.89 39.28
N ARG A 82 -46.35 -29.22 40.43
CA ARG A 82 -47.62 -28.98 41.14
C ARG A 82 -47.75 -27.49 41.53
N PRO A 83 -48.63 -26.73 40.87
CA PRO A 83 -48.91 -25.36 41.30
C PRO A 83 -49.82 -25.35 42.55
N VAL A 84 -49.38 -24.67 43.62
CA VAL A 84 -50.04 -24.55 44.94
C VAL A 84 -50.32 -23.07 45.24
N GLY A 85 -51.58 -22.65 45.43
CA GLY A 85 -51.85 -21.22 45.71
C GLY A 85 -53.33 -20.82 45.76
N LEU A 86 -53.61 -19.65 46.36
CA LEU A 86 -54.95 -19.04 46.47
C LEU A 86 -55.46 -18.57 45.09
N PRO A 87 -56.78 -18.60 44.83
CA PRO A 87 -57.32 -18.34 43.50
C PRO A 87 -57.08 -16.90 43.03
N ALA A 88 -56.10 -16.69 42.14
CA ALA A 88 -56.03 -15.49 41.31
C ALA A 88 -57.15 -15.49 40.26
N ALA A 89 -57.66 -14.30 39.91
CA ALA A 89 -58.83 -14.05 39.05
C ALA A 89 -58.65 -14.46 37.57
N ALA A 90 -57.45 -14.83 37.13
CA ALA A 90 -57.17 -15.34 35.79
C ALA A 90 -56.18 -16.52 35.84
N PRO A 91 -56.32 -17.55 34.97
CA PRO A 91 -55.33 -18.61 34.87
C PRO A 91 -54.00 -18.04 34.37
N ARG A 92 -52.95 -18.14 35.20
CA ARG A 92 -51.59 -17.75 34.80
C ARG A 92 -51.03 -18.75 33.81
N GLN A 93 -50.48 -18.23 32.71
CA GLN A 93 -49.77 -19.03 31.72
C GLN A 93 -48.33 -19.25 32.18
N TRP A 94 -47.94 -20.52 32.29
CA TRP A 94 -46.59 -20.94 32.63
C TRP A 94 -45.83 -21.29 31.35
N LEU A 95 -44.59 -20.80 31.27
CA LEU A 95 -43.70 -21.02 30.14
C LEU A 95 -42.52 -21.88 30.60
N LEU A 96 -42.31 -23.01 29.93
CA LEU A 96 -41.10 -23.81 30.08
C LEU A 96 -40.07 -23.35 29.06
N GLU A 97 -38.98 -22.77 29.53
CA GLU A 97 -37.83 -22.37 28.70
C GLU A 97 -36.75 -23.46 28.74
N LEU A 98 -36.29 -23.85 27.55
CA LEU A 98 -35.05 -24.60 27.34
C LEU A 98 -34.05 -23.66 26.65
N ALA A 99 -33.14 -23.09 27.44
CA ALA A 99 -32.23 -22.02 27.03
C ALA A 99 -30.97 -22.52 26.30
N TYR A 100 -31.15 -23.42 25.33
CA TYR A 100 -30.06 -23.99 24.54
C TYR A 100 -30.52 -24.20 23.09
N PRO A 101 -30.29 -23.22 22.19
CA PRO A 101 -30.79 -23.26 20.81
C PRO A 101 -30.30 -24.42 19.92
N PRO A 102 -29.05 -24.93 20.01
CA PRO A 102 -28.53 -25.88 19.03
C PRO A 102 -28.91 -27.34 19.39
N LEU A 103 -30.19 -27.66 19.29
CA LEU A 103 -30.77 -28.99 19.52
C LEU A 103 -31.58 -29.44 18.31
N ASP A 104 -31.19 -30.57 17.71
CA ASP A 104 -31.77 -31.05 16.44
C ASP A 104 -33.25 -31.39 16.55
N HIS A 105 -33.63 -32.17 17.56
CA HIS A 105 -34.99 -32.61 17.76
C HIS A 105 -35.40 -32.55 19.24
N LEU A 106 -36.56 -31.95 19.44
CA LEU A 106 -37.15 -31.67 20.74
C LEU A 106 -38.65 -31.97 20.67
N GLU A 107 -39.08 -32.93 21.48
CA GLU A 107 -40.48 -33.35 21.55
C GLU A 107 -40.98 -33.18 22.99
N LEU A 108 -42.10 -32.47 23.14
CA LEU A 108 -42.79 -32.28 24.41
C LEU A 108 -44.02 -33.18 24.46
N TYR A 109 -44.13 -33.98 25.51
CA TYR A 109 -45.29 -34.82 25.78
C TYR A 109 -46.02 -34.33 27.02
N LEU A 110 -47.33 -34.13 26.90
CA LEU A 110 -48.24 -33.70 27.97
C LEU A 110 -49.33 -34.76 28.18
N PRO A 111 -49.93 -34.85 29.38
CA PRO A 111 -51.05 -35.75 29.62
C PRO A 111 -52.27 -35.30 28.80
N ASP A 112 -53.04 -36.25 28.25
CA ASP A 112 -54.25 -35.97 27.47
C ASP A 112 -55.54 -35.86 28.31
N GLY A 113 -55.48 -36.20 29.60
CA GLY A 113 -56.61 -36.21 30.53
C GLY A 113 -57.26 -37.59 30.71
N GLU A 114 -56.98 -38.56 29.83
CA GLU A 114 -57.46 -39.96 29.88
C GLU A 114 -56.40 -40.93 30.42
N GLY A 115 -55.30 -40.40 30.96
CA GLY A 115 -54.18 -41.18 31.50
C GLY A 115 -53.16 -41.62 30.45
N LYS A 116 -53.26 -41.12 29.21
CA LYS A 116 -52.25 -41.30 28.15
C LYS A 116 -51.47 -40.01 27.89
N TRP A 117 -50.42 -40.14 27.09
CA TRP A 117 -49.52 -39.04 26.74
C TRP A 117 -49.70 -38.64 25.29
N ARG A 118 -49.91 -37.34 25.04
CA ARG A 118 -49.97 -36.77 23.68
C ARG A 118 -48.71 -35.99 23.37
N LEU A 119 -48.24 -36.08 22.13
CA LEU A 119 -47.21 -35.19 21.60
C LEU A 119 -47.79 -33.77 21.48
N ALA A 120 -47.40 -32.88 22.39
CA ALA A 120 -47.90 -31.52 22.45
C ALA A 120 -47.19 -30.60 21.46
N GLN A 121 -45.86 -30.74 21.33
CA GLN A 121 -45.05 -29.93 20.42
C GLN A 121 -43.85 -30.73 19.91
N ARG A 122 -43.47 -30.50 18.65
CA ARG A 122 -42.24 -31.00 18.05
C ARG A 122 -41.48 -29.85 17.38
N THR A 123 -40.23 -29.65 17.76
CA THR A 123 -39.38 -28.54 17.29
C THR A 123 -37.91 -28.92 17.34
N GLY A 124 -37.02 -28.04 16.87
CA GLY A 124 -35.56 -28.20 16.91
C GLY A 124 -34.88 -27.30 15.88
N ASP A 125 -33.55 -27.30 15.80
CA ASP A 125 -32.80 -26.54 14.79
C ASP A 125 -32.67 -27.30 13.46
N ALA A 126 -32.86 -28.62 13.48
CA ALA A 126 -33.05 -29.44 12.29
C ALA A 126 -34.47 -29.33 11.68
N LEU A 127 -35.35 -28.52 12.27
CA LEU A 127 -36.70 -28.23 11.77
C LEU A 127 -36.83 -26.73 11.40
N PRO A 128 -37.73 -26.36 10.47
CA PRO A 128 -37.95 -24.95 10.11
C PRO A 128 -38.31 -24.10 11.34
N TYR A 129 -37.88 -22.84 11.37
CA TYR A 129 -38.12 -21.96 12.53
C TYR A 129 -39.60 -21.84 12.92
N ALA A 130 -40.50 -21.98 11.95
CA ALA A 130 -41.95 -21.99 12.14
C ALA A 130 -42.46 -23.15 13.00
N SER A 131 -41.67 -24.21 13.24
CA SER A 131 -42.05 -25.32 14.14
C SER A 131 -42.03 -24.93 15.62
N ARG A 132 -41.49 -23.76 15.97
CA ARG A 132 -41.46 -23.28 17.36
C ARG A 132 -42.83 -22.72 17.73
N GLN A 133 -43.39 -23.17 18.87
CA GLN A 133 -44.68 -22.69 19.38
C GLN A 133 -44.63 -21.17 19.61
N ILE A 134 -43.62 -20.70 20.33
CA ILE A 134 -43.32 -19.29 20.52
C ILE A 134 -42.04 -18.96 19.74
N ARG A 135 -42.13 -18.00 18.82
CA ARG A 135 -41.02 -17.60 17.93
C ARG A 135 -39.99 -16.77 18.68
N GLN A 136 -39.14 -17.47 19.43
CA GLN A 136 -38.00 -16.92 20.17
C GLN A 136 -36.72 -17.70 19.84
N ASN A 137 -35.56 -17.16 20.22
CA ASN A 137 -34.26 -17.81 20.01
C ASN A 137 -34.09 -19.06 20.87
N ASN A 138 -34.60 -19.06 22.10
CA ASN A 138 -34.68 -20.25 22.96
C ASN A 138 -35.97 -21.02 22.66
N TYR A 139 -36.04 -22.28 23.08
CA TYR A 139 -37.27 -23.06 22.95
C TYR A 139 -38.18 -22.74 24.13
N LEU A 140 -39.42 -22.35 23.82
CA LEU A 140 -40.45 -22.07 24.81
C LEU A 140 -41.69 -22.90 24.55
N PHE A 141 -42.23 -23.45 25.62
CA PHE A 141 -43.46 -24.24 25.61
C PHE A 141 -44.46 -23.68 26.61
N GLU A 142 -45.71 -23.56 26.19
CA GLU A 142 -46.81 -23.24 27.10
C GLU A 142 -47.23 -24.50 27.85
N LEU A 143 -47.19 -24.46 29.18
CA LEU A 143 -47.62 -25.56 30.03
C LEU A 143 -49.00 -25.25 30.62
N PRO A 144 -50.06 -25.97 30.20
CA PRO A 144 -51.34 -25.92 30.89
C PRO A 144 -51.22 -26.72 32.19
N LEU A 145 -50.98 -26.03 33.32
CA LEU A 145 -50.84 -26.64 34.64
C LEU A 145 -52.12 -26.41 35.47
N PRO A 146 -52.97 -27.44 35.66
CA PRO A 146 -54.15 -27.32 36.52
C PRO A 146 -53.74 -27.11 37.98
N ARG A 147 -54.50 -26.28 38.70
CA ARG A 147 -54.25 -25.98 40.13
C ARG A 147 -54.36 -27.22 40.99
N GLU A 148 -53.52 -27.31 42.03
CA GLU A 148 -53.52 -28.38 43.04
C GLU A 148 -53.30 -29.79 42.48
N GLN A 149 -53.05 -29.94 41.17
CA GLN A 149 -52.82 -31.21 40.50
C GLN A 149 -51.36 -31.32 40.07
N THR A 150 -50.75 -32.46 40.38
CA THR A 150 -49.43 -32.81 39.85
C THR A 150 -49.56 -33.11 38.36
N THR A 151 -48.89 -32.32 37.54
CA THR A 151 -48.74 -32.57 36.10
C THR A 151 -47.33 -33.09 35.85
N THR A 152 -47.23 -34.34 35.42
CA THR A 152 -45.96 -34.89 34.92
C THR A 152 -45.76 -34.41 33.48
N VAL A 153 -44.53 -34.05 33.12
CA VAL A 153 -44.15 -33.58 31.77
C VAL A 153 -42.93 -34.36 31.31
N TYR A 154 -42.96 -34.85 30.07
CA TYR A 154 -41.83 -35.54 29.46
C TYR A 154 -41.28 -34.73 28.28
N LEU A 155 -39.96 -34.52 28.28
CA LEU A 155 -39.23 -33.96 27.14
C LEU A 155 -38.30 -35.02 26.58
N ARG A 156 -38.34 -35.22 25.27
CA ARG A 156 -37.40 -36.08 24.55
C ARG A 156 -36.44 -35.20 23.76
N LEU A 157 -35.15 -35.34 24.07
CA LEU A 157 -34.06 -34.61 23.44
C LEU A 157 -33.24 -35.56 22.57
N HIS A 158 -33.02 -35.18 21.31
CA HIS A 158 -32.14 -35.92 20.41
C HIS A 158 -31.35 -34.93 19.56
N SER A 159 -30.02 -35.05 19.59
CA SER A 159 -29.09 -34.18 18.85
C SER A 159 -27.83 -34.96 18.48
N GLN A 160 -27.19 -34.63 17.35
CA GLN A 160 -25.83 -35.08 17.02
C GLN A 160 -24.75 -34.13 17.57
N GLY A 161 -25.17 -32.95 18.03
CA GLY A 161 -24.33 -31.95 18.70
C GLY A 161 -24.14 -32.24 20.19
N SER A 162 -23.74 -31.22 20.95
CA SER A 162 -23.70 -31.33 22.40
C SER A 162 -25.10 -31.22 23.00
N VAL A 163 -25.45 -32.10 23.93
CA VAL A 163 -26.76 -32.08 24.60
C VAL A 163 -26.63 -31.34 25.93
N GLN A 164 -27.29 -30.19 26.02
CA GLN A 164 -27.44 -29.43 27.25
C GLN A 164 -28.91 -29.08 27.49
N ALA A 165 -29.38 -29.20 28.74
CA ALA A 165 -30.76 -28.87 29.10
C ALA A 165 -30.88 -27.94 30.30
N PRO A 166 -30.59 -26.64 30.13
CA PRO A 166 -30.92 -25.62 31.12
C PRO A 166 -32.43 -25.34 31.07
N LEU A 167 -33.18 -26.04 31.93
CA LEU A 167 -34.63 -25.92 32.04
C LEU A 167 -35.03 -24.93 33.12
N THR A 168 -35.89 -23.98 32.76
CA THR A 168 -36.44 -22.99 33.70
C THR A 168 -37.94 -22.82 33.45
N LEU A 169 -38.72 -22.87 34.53
CA LEU A 169 -40.13 -22.51 34.50
C LEU A 169 -40.28 -21.01 34.78
N TRP A 170 -41.05 -20.33 33.96
CA TRP A 170 -41.30 -18.89 34.06
C TRP A 170 -42.79 -18.58 34.11
N SER A 171 -43.14 -17.52 34.84
CA SER A 171 -44.41 -16.86 34.57
C SER A 171 -44.28 -16.00 33.30
N ALA A 172 -45.34 -15.91 32.49
CA ALA A 172 -45.32 -15.15 31.24
C ALA A 172 -44.86 -13.68 31.43
N GLU A 173 -45.32 -13.03 32.51
CA GLU A 173 -44.94 -11.65 32.88
C GLU A 173 -43.43 -11.54 33.16
N ALA A 174 -42.88 -12.42 33.98
CA ALA A 174 -41.45 -12.40 34.33
C ALA A 174 -40.55 -12.73 33.14
N TYR A 175 -40.99 -13.63 32.25
CA TYR A 175 -40.26 -13.91 31.03
C TYR A 175 -40.13 -12.67 30.15
N ILE A 176 -41.24 -11.96 29.88
CA ILE A 176 -41.25 -10.74 29.06
C ILE A 176 -40.37 -9.64 29.68
N GLU A 177 -40.44 -9.43 31.00
CA GLU A 177 -39.60 -8.44 31.69
C GLU A 177 -38.10 -8.74 31.61
N SER A 178 -37.70 -10.03 31.53
CA SER A 178 -36.29 -10.44 31.49
C SER A 178 -35.68 -10.44 30.08
N GLN A 179 -36.48 -10.40 29.01
CA GLN A 179 -35.98 -10.44 27.62
C GLN A 179 -35.11 -9.24 27.21
N PRO A 180 -35.49 -7.96 27.47
CA PRO A 180 -34.80 -6.81 26.92
C PRO A 180 -33.30 -6.78 27.24
N GLY A 181 -32.92 -7.17 28.47
CA GLY A 181 -31.52 -7.19 28.91
C GLY A 181 -30.62 -8.08 28.06
N ARG A 182 -31.10 -9.25 27.63
CA ARG A 182 -30.33 -10.20 26.81
C ARG A 182 -30.13 -9.65 25.39
N PHE A 183 -31.19 -9.09 24.79
CA PHE A 183 -31.11 -8.51 23.44
C PHE A 183 -30.20 -7.29 23.38
N TYR A 184 -30.23 -6.39 24.38
CA TYR A 184 -29.33 -5.24 24.41
C TYR A 184 -27.86 -5.62 24.44
N VAL A 185 -27.53 -6.66 25.21
CA VAL A 185 -26.14 -7.10 25.39
C VAL A 185 -25.64 -7.81 24.13
N LEU A 186 -26.46 -8.69 23.56
CA LEU A 186 -26.13 -9.35 22.30
C LEU A 186 -26.01 -8.32 21.16
N GLY A 187 -26.91 -7.33 21.11
CA GLY A 187 -26.86 -6.22 20.16
C GLY A 187 -25.61 -5.35 20.33
N MET A 188 -25.18 -5.07 21.57
CA MET A 188 -23.93 -4.36 21.83
C MET A 188 -22.71 -5.15 21.36
N ILE A 189 -22.64 -6.45 21.64
CA ILE A 189 -21.54 -7.31 21.21
C ILE A 189 -21.45 -7.36 19.67
N TYR A 190 -22.56 -7.61 18.99
CA TYR A 190 -22.59 -7.61 17.53
C TYR A 190 -22.30 -6.22 16.95
N GLY A 191 -22.76 -5.15 17.60
CA GLY A 191 -22.45 -3.78 17.24
C GLY A 191 -20.95 -3.48 17.31
N VAL A 192 -20.28 -3.87 18.39
CA VAL A 192 -18.82 -3.72 18.52
C VAL A 192 -18.09 -4.50 17.43
N LEU A 193 -18.49 -5.75 17.15
CA LEU A 193 -17.89 -6.54 16.08
C LEU A 193 -18.09 -5.90 14.71
N LEU A 194 -19.29 -5.38 14.42
CA LEU A 194 -19.59 -4.70 13.16
C LEU A 194 -18.79 -3.40 13.00
N VAL A 195 -18.75 -2.56 14.04
CA VAL A 195 -17.97 -1.32 14.05
C VAL A 195 -16.48 -1.63 13.82
N MET A 196 -15.95 -2.66 14.50
CA MET A 196 -14.57 -3.09 14.30
C MET A 196 -14.35 -3.61 12.88
N LEU A 197 -15.27 -4.39 12.32
CA LEU A 197 -15.16 -4.88 10.94
C LEU A 197 -15.11 -3.72 9.93
N VAL A 198 -16.01 -2.74 10.05
CA VAL A 198 -16.05 -1.55 9.18
C VAL A 198 -14.81 -0.66 9.39
N TYR A 199 -14.38 -0.47 10.64
CA TYR A 199 -13.18 0.28 10.97
C TYR A 199 -11.93 -0.33 10.34
N ASN A 200 -11.73 -1.65 10.49
CA ASN A 200 -10.60 -2.35 9.87
C ASN A 200 -10.69 -2.34 8.35
N LEU A 201 -11.90 -2.37 7.76
CA LEU A 201 -12.10 -2.22 6.31
C LEU A 201 -11.66 -0.85 5.82
N PHE A 202 -12.01 0.23 6.51
CA PHE A 202 -11.56 1.58 6.15
C PHE A 202 -10.04 1.70 6.23
N ILE A 203 -9.42 1.13 7.28
CA ILE A 203 -7.96 1.08 7.38
C ILE A 203 -7.35 0.27 6.25
N TYR A 204 -7.92 -0.88 5.90
CA TYR A 204 -7.46 -1.67 4.75
C TYR A 204 -7.52 -0.86 3.45
N LEU A 205 -8.60 -0.14 3.18
CA LEU A 205 -8.71 0.71 1.98
C LEU A 205 -7.67 1.84 1.97
N SER A 206 -7.32 2.39 3.14
CA SER A 206 -6.33 3.45 3.29
C SER A 206 -4.88 2.95 3.20
N VAL A 207 -4.57 1.81 3.83
CA VAL A 207 -3.20 1.31 4.03
C VAL A 207 -2.83 0.24 3.02
N ARG A 208 -3.81 -0.54 2.54
CA ARG A 208 -3.66 -1.70 1.64
C ARG A 208 -2.69 -2.78 2.14
N ASP A 209 -2.50 -2.90 3.46
CA ASP A 209 -1.76 -4.02 4.07
C ASP A 209 -2.65 -5.26 4.16
N VAL A 210 -2.19 -6.37 3.58
CA VAL A 210 -2.93 -7.64 3.45
C VAL A 210 -3.25 -8.27 4.83
N SER A 211 -2.52 -7.90 5.89
CA SER A 211 -2.82 -8.36 7.26
C SER A 211 -4.23 -7.94 7.71
N TYR A 212 -4.68 -6.75 7.31
CA TYR A 212 -6.05 -6.30 7.62
C TYR A 212 -7.10 -7.11 6.85
N LEU A 213 -6.81 -7.51 5.61
CA LEU A 213 -7.74 -8.34 4.85
C LEU A 213 -8.00 -9.68 5.56
N TYR A 214 -6.94 -10.37 5.99
CA TYR A 214 -7.09 -11.63 6.74
C TYR A 214 -7.80 -11.42 8.08
N TYR A 215 -7.55 -10.29 8.73
CA TYR A 215 -8.19 -9.95 10.00
C TYR A 215 -9.69 -9.65 9.86
N ILE A 216 -10.08 -8.90 8.82
CA ILE A 216 -11.49 -8.64 8.49
C ILE A 216 -12.22 -9.95 8.19
N LEU A 217 -11.61 -10.83 7.41
CA LEU A 217 -12.18 -12.14 7.08
C LEU A 217 -12.32 -13.03 8.33
N TYR A 218 -11.36 -12.96 9.27
CA TYR A 218 -11.44 -13.61 10.56
C TYR A 218 -12.60 -13.07 11.42
N ILE A 219 -12.69 -11.74 11.62
CA ILE A 219 -13.77 -11.12 12.39
C ILE A 219 -15.13 -11.44 11.76
N GLY A 220 -15.24 -11.37 10.43
CA GLY A 220 -16.47 -11.69 9.72
C GLY A 220 -16.90 -13.13 9.93
N ALA A 221 -15.97 -14.08 9.76
CA ALA A 221 -16.24 -15.50 10.00
C ALA A 221 -16.61 -15.77 11.47
N PHE A 222 -15.89 -15.17 12.43
CA PHE A 222 -16.19 -15.30 13.86
C PHE A 222 -17.55 -14.69 14.22
N GLY A 223 -17.89 -13.52 13.68
CA GLY A 223 -19.19 -12.88 13.88
C GLY A 223 -20.35 -13.72 13.33
N LEU A 224 -20.18 -14.30 12.15
CA LEU A 224 -21.16 -15.22 11.56
C LEU A 224 -21.31 -16.52 12.37
N TYR A 225 -20.21 -17.07 12.88
CA TYR A 225 -20.25 -18.18 13.85
C TYR A 225 -21.08 -17.80 15.08
N GLN A 226 -20.85 -16.60 15.65
CA GLN A 226 -21.60 -16.13 16.82
C GLN A 226 -23.09 -15.96 16.52
N ILE A 227 -23.46 -15.50 15.33
CA ILE A 227 -24.88 -15.41 14.90
C ILE A 227 -25.50 -16.81 14.80
N SER A 228 -24.75 -17.78 14.27
CA SER A 228 -25.20 -19.16 14.11
C SER A 228 -25.43 -19.85 15.47
N VAL A 229 -24.44 -19.82 16.37
CA VAL A 229 -24.50 -20.57 17.65
C VAL A 229 -25.52 -20.01 18.65
N ASN A 230 -25.80 -18.69 18.62
CA ASN A 230 -26.78 -18.06 19.51
C ASN A 230 -28.22 -18.16 18.99
N GLY A 231 -28.47 -18.87 17.87
CA GLY A 231 -29.80 -19.04 17.27
C GLY A 231 -30.34 -17.84 16.51
N ALA A 232 -29.61 -16.72 16.47
CA ALA A 232 -30.00 -15.52 15.73
C ALA A 232 -30.00 -15.75 14.21
N GLY A 233 -29.14 -16.63 13.71
CA GLY A 233 -29.10 -17.03 12.30
C GLY A 233 -30.43 -17.61 11.81
N VAL A 234 -30.97 -18.57 12.57
CA VAL A 234 -32.25 -19.23 12.30
C VAL A 234 -33.42 -18.26 12.45
N ALA A 235 -33.36 -17.34 13.42
CA ALA A 235 -34.46 -16.41 13.65
C ALA A 235 -34.56 -15.32 12.56
N TYR A 236 -33.44 -14.84 12.02
CA TYR A 236 -33.43 -13.62 11.18
C TYR A 236 -32.86 -13.79 9.77
N PHE A 237 -31.91 -14.70 9.54
CA PHE A 237 -31.16 -14.77 8.27
C PHE A 237 -31.53 -15.97 7.40
N TRP A 238 -31.82 -17.12 7.98
CA TRP A 238 -32.14 -18.36 7.26
C TRP A 238 -33.22 -19.23 7.94
N PRO A 239 -34.41 -18.69 8.25
CA PRO A 239 -35.45 -19.39 9.00
C PRO A 239 -35.99 -20.66 8.33
N ASP A 240 -35.95 -20.71 7.01
CA ASP A 240 -36.53 -21.80 6.21
C ASP A 240 -35.50 -22.84 5.74
N SER A 241 -34.23 -22.70 6.14
CA SER A 241 -33.16 -23.62 5.71
C SER A 241 -32.47 -24.32 6.90
N PRO A 242 -33.09 -25.39 7.46
CA PRO A 242 -32.48 -26.17 8.54
C PRO A 242 -31.14 -26.81 8.14
N TRP A 243 -31.01 -27.22 6.88
CA TRP A 243 -29.74 -27.73 6.35
C TRP A 243 -28.61 -26.70 6.49
N TRP A 244 -28.87 -25.45 6.11
CA TRP A 244 -27.86 -24.39 6.20
C TRP A 244 -27.54 -24.05 7.65
N THR A 245 -28.53 -24.04 8.55
CA THR A 245 -28.31 -23.88 10.00
C THR A 245 -27.25 -24.83 10.54
N ASN A 246 -27.39 -26.12 10.20
CA ASN A 246 -26.50 -27.17 10.71
C ASN A 246 -25.12 -27.12 10.04
N ALA A 247 -25.04 -26.71 8.76
CA ALA A 247 -23.78 -26.53 8.05
C ALA A 247 -23.03 -25.24 8.44
N ALA A 248 -23.75 -24.16 8.75
CA ALA A 248 -23.20 -22.82 8.98
C ALA A 248 -22.25 -22.78 10.17
N THR A 249 -22.63 -23.38 11.31
CA THR A 249 -21.82 -23.37 12.53
C THR A 249 -20.41 -23.97 12.31
N PRO A 250 -20.26 -25.23 11.87
CA PRO A 250 -18.93 -25.80 11.60
C PRO A 250 -18.20 -25.10 10.45
N LEU A 251 -18.91 -24.64 9.42
CA LEU A 251 -18.30 -23.90 8.29
C LEU A 251 -17.66 -22.60 8.76
N PHE A 252 -18.35 -21.80 9.58
CA PHE A 252 -17.82 -20.53 10.07
C PHE A 252 -16.71 -20.71 11.11
N ILE A 253 -16.75 -21.78 11.92
CA ILE A 253 -15.61 -22.16 12.77
C ILE A 253 -14.38 -22.49 11.91
N GLY A 254 -14.56 -23.29 10.85
CA GLY A 254 -13.49 -23.62 9.90
C GLY A 254 -12.92 -22.39 9.20
N ALA A 255 -13.77 -21.48 8.74
CA ALA A 255 -13.38 -20.23 8.11
C ALA A 255 -12.64 -19.29 9.09
N ALA A 256 -13.11 -19.17 10.33
CA ALA A 256 -12.43 -18.41 11.38
C ALA A 256 -11.05 -19.00 11.69
N GLY A 257 -10.93 -20.32 11.80
CA GLY A 257 -9.64 -20.99 11.97
C GLY A 257 -8.68 -20.75 10.79
N LEU A 258 -9.17 -20.84 9.55
CA LEU A 258 -8.41 -20.57 8.33
C LEU A 258 -7.84 -19.14 8.31
N PHE A 259 -8.73 -18.14 8.42
CA PHE A 259 -8.34 -16.73 8.33
C PHE A 259 -7.57 -16.27 9.57
N GLY A 260 -7.90 -16.78 10.74
CA GLY A 260 -7.15 -16.54 11.98
C GLY A 260 -5.73 -17.09 11.93
N CYS A 261 -5.52 -18.28 11.37
CA CYS A 261 -4.18 -18.82 11.15
C CYS A 261 -3.39 -17.95 10.15
N GLN A 262 -4.01 -17.61 9.03
CA GLN A 262 -3.36 -16.81 7.99
C GLN A 262 -3.02 -15.39 8.49
N PHE A 263 -3.93 -14.78 9.25
CA PHE A 263 -3.69 -13.54 9.98
C PHE A 263 -2.49 -13.67 10.92
N THR A 264 -2.47 -14.68 11.78
CA THR A 264 -1.38 -14.92 12.75
C THR A 264 -0.04 -15.07 12.04
N ARG A 265 0.01 -15.86 10.95
CA ARG A 265 1.22 -16.08 10.14
C ARG A 265 1.78 -14.78 9.57
N HIS A 266 0.93 -13.97 8.95
CA HIS A 266 1.34 -12.73 8.28
C HIS A 266 1.63 -11.61 9.29
N PHE A 267 0.80 -11.47 10.30
CA PHE A 267 0.90 -10.42 11.31
C PHE A 267 2.16 -10.58 12.17
N LEU A 268 2.43 -11.79 12.67
CA LEU A 268 3.62 -12.07 13.49
C LEU A 268 4.84 -12.47 12.67
N GLN A 269 4.74 -12.53 11.33
CA GLN A 269 5.81 -12.97 10.44
C GLN A 269 6.38 -14.34 10.81
N VAL A 270 5.50 -15.28 11.18
CA VAL A 270 5.86 -16.59 11.77
C VAL A 270 6.81 -17.37 10.86
N ARG A 271 6.61 -17.30 9.54
CA ARG A 271 7.48 -17.93 8.53
C ARG A 271 8.96 -17.57 8.67
N ARG A 272 9.28 -16.35 9.13
CA ARG A 272 10.66 -15.90 9.36
C ARG A 272 11.19 -16.32 10.74
N LEU A 273 10.31 -16.48 11.72
CA LEU A 273 10.68 -16.79 13.10
C LEU A 273 10.85 -18.29 13.31
N SER A 274 9.86 -19.11 12.97
CA SER A 274 9.93 -20.55 13.21
C SER A 274 9.20 -21.33 12.11
N PRO A 275 9.92 -22.12 11.30
CA PRO A 275 9.29 -22.94 10.26
C PRO A 275 8.41 -24.05 10.84
N GLY A 276 8.68 -24.52 12.06
CA GLY A 276 7.84 -25.53 12.73
C GLY A 276 6.44 -25.00 13.06
N PHE A 277 6.37 -23.81 13.66
CA PHE A 277 5.09 -23.15 13.95
C PHE A 277 4.37 -22.72 12.67
N ASP A 278 5.09 -22.32 11.63
CA ASP A 278 4.47 -22.00 10.34
C ASP A 278 3.80 -23.23 9.70
N ARG A 279 4.46 -24.41 9.75
CA ARG A 279 3.88 -25.68 9.30
C ARG A 279 2.66 -26.09 10.12
N LEU A 280 2.71 -25.92 11.45
CA LEU A 280 1.56 -26.18 12.32
C LEU A 280 0.34 -25.34 11.89
N LEU A 281 0.53 -24.03 11.68
CA LEU A 281 -0.55 -23.14 11.24
C LEU A 281 -1.06 -23.52 9.84
N LEU A 282 -0.19 -23.95 8.92
CA LEU A 282 -0.60 -24.48 7.62
C LEU A 282 -1.43 -25.77 7.73
N LEU A 283 -1.06 -26.69 8.62
CA LEU A 283 -1.83 -27.92 8.88
C LEU A 283 -3.21 -27.59 9.45
N LEU A 284 -3.29 -26.63 10.38
CA LEU A 284 -4.56 -26.14 10.91
C LEU A 284 -5.43 -25.48 9.83
N MET A 285 -4.82 -24.73 8.90
CA MET A 285 -5.53 -24.17 7.76
C MET A 285 -6.10 -25.28 6.85
N ALA A 286 -5.31 -26.31 6.54
CA ALA A 286 -5.78 -27.45 5.75
C ALA A 286 -6.91 -28.21 6.46
N TRP A 287 -6.82 -28.38 7.78
CA TRP A 287 -7.90 -28.94 8.60
C TRP A 287 -9.15 -28.05 8.58
N GLY A 288 -9.00 -26.73 8.64
CA GLY A 288 -10.10 -25.77 8.48
C GLY A 288 -10.82 -25.91 7.15
N VAL A 289 -10.08 -26.02 6.04
CA VAL A 289 -10.67 -26.27 4.71
C VAL A 289 -11.39 -27.61 4.68
N LEU A 290 -10.81 -28.67 5.25
CA LEU A 290 -11.45 -29.98 5.33
C LEU A 290 -12.77 -29.92 6.11
N VAL A 291 -12.81 -29.21 7.24
CA VAL A 291 -14.03 -29.00 8.03
C VAL A 291 -15.08 -28.25 7.21
N MET A 292 -14.69 -27.20 6.48
CA MET A 292 -15.62 -26.45 5.63
C MET A 292 -16.21 -27.32 4.50
N LEU A 293 -15.40 -28.19 3.89
CA LEU A 293 -15.87 -29.13 2.87
C LEU A 293 -16.85 -30.15 3.47
N LEU A 294 -16.49 -30.77 4.60
CA LEU A 294 -17.32 -31.77 5.28
C LEU A 294 -18.64 -31.19 5.80
N ALA A 295 -18.64 -29.94 6.25
CA ALA A 295 -19.83 -29.23 6.71
C ALA A 295 -20.90 -29.11 5.61
N VAL A 296 -20.48 -28.98 4.34
CA VAL A 296 -21.38 -28.83 3.20
C VAL A 296 -21.72 -30.20 2.57
N SER A 297 -20.83 -31.19 2.65
CA SER A 297 -20.91 -32.36 1.77
C SER A 297 -21.60 -33.61 2.32
N LEU A 298 -21.44 -34.01 3.60
CA LEU A 298 -21.93 -35.35 4.02
C LEU A 298 -22.38 -35.55 5.47
N SER A 299 -21.81 -34.89 6.49
CA SER A 299 -22.21 -35.15 7.90
C SER A 299 -21.90 -33.96 8.80
N TYR A 300 -22.94 -33.24 9.23
CA TYR A 300 -22.77 -32.07 10.10
C TYR A 300 -22.24 -32.45 11.49
N GLY A 301 -22.65 -33.59 12.07
CA GLY A 301 -22.19 -34.03 13.38
C GLY A 301 -20.68 -34.29 13.43
N VAL A 302 -20.12 -34.98 12.41
CA VAL A 302 -18.67 -35.18 12.29
C VAL A 302 -17.97 -33.84 12.04
N ALA A 303 -18.51 -33.01 11.15
CA ALA A 303 -17.94 -31.69 10.87
C ALA A 303 -17.90 -30.80 12.12
N LEU A 304 -18.94 -30.80 12.95
CA LEU A 304 -19.03 -30.01 14.18
C LEU A 304 -18.03 -30.47 15.25
N ARG A 305 -17.85 -31.79 15.43
CA ARG A 305 -16.83 -32.34 16.34
C ARG A 305 -15.42 -31.99 15.88
N MET A 306 -15.15 -32.15 14.57
CA MET A 306 -13.87 -31.74 13.97
C MET A 306 -13.64 -30.23 14.08
N ALA A 307 -14.66 -29.42 13.85
CA ALA A 307 -14.61 -27.96 14.00
C ALA A 307 -14.28 -27.55 15.44
N THR A 308 -14.89 -28.21 16.43
CA THR A 308 -14.62 -27.95 17.85
C THR A 308 -13.19 -28.32 18.22
N ALA A 309 -12.71 -29.49 17.78
CA ALA A 309 -11.33 -29.91 18.00
C ALA A 309 -10.34 -28.96 17.28
N LEU A 310 -10.68 -28.49 16.08
CA LEU A 310 -9.91 -27.47 15.36
C LEU A 310 -9.85 -26.16 16.17
N ALA A 311 -10.98 -25.65 16.66
CA ALA A 311 -11.05 -24.40 17.41
C ALA A 311 -10.20 -24.44 18.69
N LEU A 312 -10.26 -25.55 19.44
CA LEU A 312 -9.43 -25.75 20.63
C LEU A 312 -7.94 -25.79 20.26
N THR A 313 -7.58 -26.59 19.26
CA THR A 313 -6.17 -26.72 18.81
C THR A 313 -5.64 -25.40 18.27
N PHE A 314 -6.46 -24.69 17.50
CA PHE A 314 -6.18 -23.36 16.96
C PHE A 314 -5.88 -22.35 18.07
N THR A 315 -6.76 -22.27 19.07
CA THR A 315 -6.62 -21.30 20.17
C THR A 315 -5.32 -21.50 20.94
N VAL A 316 -4.99 -22.75 21.30
CA VAL A 316 -3.74 -23.09 22.00
C VAL A 316 -2.52 -22.80 21.11
N SER A 317 -2.59 -23.17 19.84
CA SER A 317 -1.49 -22.98 18.89
C SER A 317 -1.19 -21.51 18.64
N VAL A 318 -2.22 -20.69 18.42
CA VAL A 318 -2.07 -19.25 18.18
C VAL A 318 -1.51 -18.54 19.41
N PHE A 319 -1.98 -18.90 20.61
CA PHE A 319 -1.42 -18.35 21.84
C PHE A 319 0.06 -18.73 22.00
N ALA A 320 0.43 -20.00 21.77
CA ALA A 320 1.82 -20.45 21.83
C ALA A 320 2.72 -19.73 20.80
N VAL A 321 2.22 -19.50 19.58
CA VAL A 321 2.91 -18.72 18.54
C VAL A 321 3.08 -17.26 18.97
N GLY A 322 2.07 -16.65 19.58
CA GLY A 322 2.13 -15.30 20.14
C GLY A 322 3.22 -15.18 21.22
N VAL A 323 3.24 -16.10 22.17
CA VAL A 323 4.26 -16.15 23.24
C VAL A 323 5.65 -16.37 22.66
N MET A 324 5.78 -17.26 21.67
CA MET A 324 7.05 -17.46 20.95
C MET A 324 7.51 -16.17 20.27
N ALA A 325 6.60 -15.45 19.60
CA ALA A 325 6.94 -14.22 18.86
C ALA A 325 7.38 -13.11 19.82
N TRP A 326 6.72 -13.03 20.98
CA TRP A 326 7.12 -12.11 22.03
C TRP A 326 8.51 -12.44 22.58
N ARG A 327 8.79 -13.72 22.90
CA ARG A 327 10.11 -14.17 23.37
C ARG A 327 11.24 -13.92 22.37
N ARG A 328 10.92 -13.92 21.06
CA ARG A 328 11.89 -13.60 19.98
C ARG A 328 12.00 -12.11 19.67
N GLY A 329 11.44 -11.23 20.50
CA GLY A 329 11.63 -9.78 20.40
C GLY A 329 10.68 -9.07 19.42
N VAL A 330 9.65 -9.74 18.89
CA VAL A 330 8.62 -9.08 18.08
C VAL A 330 7.79 -8.19 18.98
N ARG A 331 8.03 -6.87 18.91
CA ARG A 331 7.38 -5.88 19.79
C ARG A 331 5.85 -5.93 19.71
N VAL A 332 5.30 -6.14 18.51
CA VAL A 332 3.84 -6.18 18.28
C VAL A 332 3.19 -7.42 18.91
N ALA A 333 3.96 -8.49 19.15
CA ALA A 333 3.47 -9.72 19.75
C ALA A 333 2.99 -9.54 21.21
N ARG A 334 3.47 -8.51 21.94
CA ARG A 334 2.97 -8.22 23.30
C ARG A 334 1.47 -7.94 23.29
N TRP A 335 1.03 -7.03 22.43
CA TRP A 335 -0.38 -6.67 22.31
C TRP A 335 -1.23 -7.84 21.83
N PHE A 336 -0.67 -8.65 20.91
CA PHE A 336 -1.28 -9.89 20.48
C PHE A 336 -1.54 -10.86 21.65
N VAL A 337 -0.51 -11.15 22.47
CA VAL A 337 -0.65 -12.05 23.62
C VAL A 337 -1.63 -11.51 24.66
N ILE A 338 -1.65 -10.19 24.90
CA ILE A 338 -2.63 -9.57 25.82
C ILE A 338 -4.06 -9.76 25.30
N ALA A 339 -4.30 -9.52 24.01
CA ALA A 339 -5.60 -9.72 23.38
C ALA A 339 -6.08 -11.17 23.49
N TRP A 340 -5.24 -12.14 23.14
CA TRP A 340 -5.56 -13.56 23.25
C TRP A 340 -5.73 -14.04 24.69
N THR A 341 -5.03 -13.44 25.65
CA THR A 341 -5.25 -13.72 27.09
C THR A 341 -6.68 -13.32 27.51
N ALA A 342 -7.18 -12.17 27.05
CA ALA A 342 -8.54 -11.72 27.36
C ALA A 342 -9.59 -12.68 26.79
N PHE A 343 -9.41 -13.14 25.55
CA PHE A 343 -10.27 -14.16 24.93
C PHE A 343 -10.23 -15.49 25.70
N LEU A 344 -9.03 -16.00 26.01
CA LEU A 344 -8.84 -17.25 26.76
C LEU A 344 -9.48 -17.21 28.14
N LEU A 345 -9.34 -16.09 28.86
CA LEU A 345 -9.92 -15.92 30.19
C LEU A 345 -11.46 -15.91 30.11
N GLY A 346 -12.03 -15.23 29.10
CA GLY A 346 -13.47 -15.28 28.82
C GLY A 346 -13.97 -16.70 28.53
N GLY A 347 -13.24 -17.45 27.70
CA GLY A 347 -13.53 -18.86 27.40
C GLY A 347 -13.42 -19.78 28.61
N LEU A 348 -12.42 -19.57 29.48
CA LEU A 348 -12.24 -20.31 30.72
C LEU A 348 -13.42 -20.08 31.68
N VAL A 349 -13.82 -18.82 31.88
CA VAL A 349 -14.99 -18.47 32.71
C VAL A 349 -16.26 -19.13 32.17
N ASN A 350 -16.50 -19.07 30.86
CA ASN A 350 -17.64 -19.73 30.23
C ASN A 350 -17.60 -21.26 30.44
N THR A 351 -16.43 -21.87 30.31
CA THR A 351 -16.26 -23.33 30.50
C THR A 351 -16.55 -23.74 31.94
N LEU A 352 -16.04 -23.00 32.93
CA LEU A 352 -16.31 -23.28 34.35
C LEU A 352 -17.79 -23.07 34.71
N MET A 353 -18.46 -22.12 34.07
CA MET A 353 -19.91 -21.92 34.21
C MET A 353 -20.70 -23.11 33.63
N VAL A 354 -20.37 -23.56 32.41
CA VAL A 354 -21.04 -24.71 31.77
C VAL A 354 -20.80 -26.03 32.52
N LEU A 355 -19.67 -26.17 33.23
CA LEU A 355 -19.38 -27.31 34.10
C LEU A 355 -20.06 -27.21 35.49
N GLY A 356 -20.74 -26.10 35.79
CA GLY A 356 -21.45 -25.89 37.06
C GLY A 356 -20.58 -25.43 38.22
N TYR A 357 -19.29 -25.10 38.00
CA TYR A 357 -18.41 -24.56 39.04
C TYR A 357 -18.64 -23.07 39.31
N LEU A 358 -19.14 -22.33 38.33
CA LEU A 358 -19.50 -20.91 38.46
C LEU A 358 -21.01 -20.73 38.29
N PRO A 359 -21.62 -19.78 39.03
CA PRO A 359 -23.04 -19.48 38.87
C PRO A 359 -23.31 -18.91 37.47
N ASN A 360 -24.48 -19.23 36.92
CA ASN A 360 -24.95 -18.67 35.65
C ASN A 360 -25.54 -17.27 35.89
N VAL A 361 -24.65 -16.27 35.90
CA VAL A 361 -24.99 -14.85 36.04
C VAL A 361 -24.56 -14.11 34.77
N PHE A 362 -25.04 -12.88 34.61
CA PHE A 362 -24.77 -12.04 33.45
C PHE A 362 -23.29 -12.06 32.99
N LEU A 363 -22.35 -11.86 33.92
CA LEU A 363 -20.92 -11.78 33.62
C LEU A 363 -20.36 -13.12 33.14
N THR A 364 -20.74 -14.24 33.76
CA THR A 364 -20.20 -15.57 33.43
C THR A 364 -20.81 -16.14 32.14
N MET A 365 -22.08 -15.84 31.88
CA MET A 365 -22.78 -16.21 30.64
C MET A 365 -22.21 -15.52 29.40
N TYR A 366 -21.82 -14.24 29.51
CA TYR A 366 -21.30 -13.47 28.38
C TYR A 366 -19.77 -13.29 28.39
N ALA A 367 -19.06 -13.98 29.28
CA ALA A 367 -17.61 -13.81 29.47
C ALA A 367 -16.81 -14.08 28.18
N SER A 368 -17.18 -15.12 27.42
CA SER A 368 -16.49 -15.48 26.18
C SER A 368 -16.68 -14.41 25.09
N GLN A 369 -17.87 -13.83 24.98
CA GLN A 369 -18.20 -12.80 24.01
C GLN A 369 -17.53 -11.46 24.36
N ILE A 370 -17.51 -11.09 25.64
CA ILE A 370 -16.78 -9.92 26.12
C ILE A 370 -15.28 -10.09 25.87
N GLY A 371 -14.72 -11.26 26.15
CA GLY A 371 -13.33 -11.59 25.87
C GLY A 371 -12.98 -11.46 24.38
N ALA A 372 -13.86 -11.93 23.48
CA ALA A 372 -13.69 -11.78 22.04
C ALA A 372 -13.80 -10.32 21.57
N ALA A 373 -14.74 -9.54 22.10
CA ALA A 373 -14.86 -8.13 21.77
C ALA A 373 -13.61 -7.33 22.20
N LEU A 374 -13.08 -7.63 23.39
CA LEU A 374 -11.81 -7.06 23.88
C LEU A 374 -10.62 -7.50 23.03
N GLU A 375 -10.54 -8.78 22.67
CA GLU A 375 -9.51 -9.29 21.77
C GLU A 375 -9.51 -8.54 20.45
N VAL A 376 -10.68 -8.39 19.82
CA VAL A 376 -10.82 -7.69 18.54
C VAL A 376 -10.40 -6.22 18.65
N ALA A 377 -10.84 -5.53 19.70
CA ALA A 377 -10.48 -4.14 19.93
C ALA A 377 -8.96 -3.95 20.15
N LEU A 378 -8.35 -4.81 20.97
CA LEU A 378 -6.92 -4.76 21.28
C LEU A 378 -6.05 -5.10 20.07
N LEU A 379 -6.43 -6.08 19.25
CA LEU A 379 -5.73 -6.43 18.01
C LEU A 379 -5.85 -5.32 16.97
N SER A 380 -7.01 -4.66 16.86
CA SER A 380 -7.17 -3.48 15.99
C SER A 380 -6.25 -2.34 16.41
N LEU A 381 -6.09 -2.09 17.71
CA LEU A 381 -5.14 -1.11 18.22
C LEU A 381 -3.68 -1.50 17.91
N ALA A 382 -3.34 -2.79 18.07
CA ALA A 382 -2.00 -3.31 17.76
C ALA A 382 -1.64 -3.15 16.27
N LEU A 383 -2.61 -3.40 15.39
CA LEU A 383 -2.52 -3.19 13.95
C LEU A 383 -2.30 -1.71 13.62
N ALA A 384 -3.05 -0.80 14.25
CA ALA A 384 -2.91 0.65 14.06
C ALA A 384 -1.53 1.16 14.51
N ASP A 385 -1.05 0.74 15.68
CA ASP A 385 0.29 1.10 16.19
C ASP A 385 1.41 0.62 15.24
N ARG A 386 1.30 -0.61 14.72
CA ARG A 386 2.25 -1.14 13.73
C ARG A 386 2.33 -0.26 12.48
N ILE A 387 1.19 0.19 11.96
CA ILE A 387 1.16 1.03 10.75
C ILE A 387 1.71 2.42 11.01
N ASN A 388 1.36 3.04 12.14
CA ASN A 388 1.87 4.36 12.49
C ASN A 388 3.41 4.36 12.54
N ARG A 389 4.00 3.28 13.06
CA ARG A 389 5.46 3.10 13.07
C ARG A 389 6.05 2.92 11.67
N LEU A 390 5.46 2.05 10.84
CA LEU A 390 5.94 1.87 9.46
C LEU A 390 5.90 3.17 8.66
N ARG A 391 4.83 3.97 8.83
CA ARG A 391 4.72 5.30 8.23
C ARG A 391 5.77 6.26 8.77
N GLU A 392 6.04 6.23 10.07
CA GLU A 392 7.07 7.07 10.68
C GLU A 392 8.47 6.71 10.19
N GLU A 393 8.80 5.43 10.08
CA GLU A 393 10.06 4.94 9.51
C GLU A 393 10.24 5.36 8.05
N GLN A 394 9.20 5.20 7.21
CA GLN A 394 9.23 5.67 5.83
C GLN A 394 9.40 7.18 5.74
N SER A 395 8.70 7.95 6.57
CA SER A 395 8.81 9.42 6.60
C SER A 395 10.21 9.87 7.01
N ARG A 396 10.83 9.20 7.99
CA ARG A 396 12.22 9.47 8.39
C ARG A 396 13.20 9.16 7.25
N ALA A 397 13.09 7.98 6.62
CA ALA A 397 13.95 7.61 5.49
C ALA A 397 13.82 8.58 4.29
N LEU A 398 12.60 9.04 4.00
CA LEU A 398 12.35 10.03 2.96
C LEU A 398 12.98 11.38 3.30
N ARG A 399 12.86 11.85 4.55
CA ARG A 399 13.50 13.09 5.03
C ARG A 399 15.02 13.02 4.96
N ASP A 400 15.61 11.90 5.36
CA ASP A 400 17.06 11.70 5.32
C ASP A 400 17.57 11.68 3.87
N SER A 401 16.84 11.01 2.97
CA SER A 401 17.15 11.03 1.53
C SER A 401 17.03 12.44 0.95
N GLY A 402 16.00 13.21 1.33
CA GLY A 402 15.83 14.60 0.91
C GLY A 402 16.96 15.51 1.39
N ARG A 403 17.40 15.38 2.65
CA ARG A 403 18.55 16.12 3.20
C ARG A 403 19.85 15.79 2.47
N LYS A 404 20.09 14.50 2.18
CA LYS A 404 21.28 14.07 1.45
C LYS A 404 21.31 14.61 0.02
N LEU A 405 20.15 14.62 -0.65
CA LEU A 405 20.02 15.18 -1.99
C LEU A 405 20.31 16.69 -1.99
N GLU A 406 19.76 17.43 -1.02
CA GLU A 406 20.00 18.86 -0.87
C GLU A 406 21.48 19.17 -0.62
N GLN A 407 22.15 18.41 0.26
CA GLN A 407 23.58 18.56 0.51
C GLN A 407 24.43 18.32 -0.75
N LEU A 408 24.12 17.27 -1.52
CA LEU A 408 24.81 16.98 -2.77
C LEU A 408 24.59 18.08 -3.81
N ASN A 409 23.38 18.63 -3.89
CA ASN A 409 23.06 19.74 -4.80
C ASN A 409 23.83 21.02 -4.43
N GLN A 410 23.90 21.34 -3.13
CA GLN A 410 24.70 22.46 -2.64
C GLN A 410 26.20 22.29 -2.91
N GLN A 411 26.73 21.07 -2.74
CA GLN A 411 28.12 20.75 -3.08
C GLN A 411 28.39 20.89 -4.58
N LEU A 412 27.48 20.40 -5.42
CA LEU A 412 27.59 20.51 -6.87
C LEU A 412 27.54 21.98 -7.32
N ALA A 413 26.59 22.76 -6.78
CA ALA A 413 26.46 24.18 -7.06
C ALA A 413 27.72 24.96 -6.65
N ARG A 414 28.28 24.65 -5.48
CA ARG A 414 29.54 25.23 -5.02
C ARG A 414 30.72 24.84 -5.92
N SER A 415 30.82 23.58 -6.30
CA SER A 415 31.88 23.08 -7.19
C SER A 415 31.83 23.77 -8.56
N ASN A 416 30.64 23.92 -9.14
CA ASN A 416 30.47 24.63 -10.41
C ASN A 416 30.88 26.10 -10.29
N ARG A 417 30.45 26.81 -9.24
CA ARG A 417 30.85 28.22 -9.02
C ARG A 417 32.37 28.37 -8.88
N LEU A 418 33.01 27.50 -8.10
CA LEU A 418 34.46 27.52 -7.93
C LEU A 418 35.19 27.22 -9.25
N LYS A 419 34.66 26.31 -10.07
CA LYS A 419 35.20 26.01 -11.40
C LYS A 419 35.15 27.24 -12.31
N ASP A 420 34.02 27.94 -12.32
CA ASP A 420 33.82 29.13 -13.17
C ASP A 420 34.72 30.29 -12.72
N GLU A 421 34.83 30.54 -11.41
CA GLU A 421 35.70 31.57 -10.84
C GLU A 421 37.19 31.28 -11.09
N PHE A 422 37.60 30.01 -10.93
CA PHE A 422 38.97 29.58 -11.22
C PHE A 422 39.36 29.83 -12.68
N LEU A 423 38.49 29.43 -13.64
CA LEU A 423 38.77 29.61 -15.06
C LEU A 423 38.86 31.09 -15.45
N ALA A 424 37.96 31.94 -14.92
CA ALA A 424 38.00 33.37 -15.17
C ALA A 424 39.29 34.01 -14.64
N THR A 425 39.71 33.63 -13.42
CA THR A 425 40.91 34.17 -12.77
C THR A 425 42.18 33.75 -13.50
N VAL A 426 42.34 32.46 -13.79
CA VAL A 426 43.52 31.94 -14.51
C VAL A 426 43.66 32.57 -15.89
N THR A 427 42.56 32.80 -16.59
CA THR A 427 42.58 33.48 -17.90
C THR A 427 43.14 34.90 -17.79
N HIS A 428 42.72 35.68 -16.79
CA HIS A 428 43.22 37.03 -16.57
C HIS A 428 44.71 37.05 -16.19
N GLU A 429 45.12 36.14 -15.32
CA GLU A 429 46.50 35.99 -14.86
C GLU A 429 47.45 35.47 -15.96
N LEU A 430 46.93 34.75 -16.96
CA LEU A 430 47.71 34.36 -18.15
C LEU A 430 47.80 35.51 -19.17
N ARG A 431 46.75 36.30 -19.33
CA ARG A 431 46.72 37.42 -20.30
C ARG A 431 47.77 38.49 -19.99
N THR A 432 47.90 38.86 -18.72
CA THR A 432 48.80 39.94 -18.27
C THR A 432 50.28 39.71 -18.61
N PRO A 433 50.92 38.58 -18.22
CA PRO A 433 52.31 38.32 -18.57
C PRO A 433 52.50 38.15 -20.08
N MET A 434 51.51 37.58 -20.78
CA MET A 434 51.57 37.40 -22.23
C MET A 434 51.55 38.72 -22.99
N ASN A 435 50.74 39.69 -22.57
CA ASN A 435 50.80 41.04 -23.12
C ASN A 435 52.17 41.70 -22.88
N GLY A 436 52.80 41.43 -21.74
CA GLY A 436 54.18 41.87 -21.44
C GLY A 436 55.23 41.25 -22.36
N VAL A 437 55.11 39.94 -22.65
CA VAL A 437 55.97 39.23 -23.62
C VAL A 437 55.78 39.79 -25.03
N ILE A 438 54.53 39.97 -25.48
CA ILE A 438 54.21 40.52 -26.80
C ILE A 438 54.75 41.95 -26.91
N GLY A 439 54.51 42.83 -25.93
CA GLY A 439 55.02 44.20 -25.95
C GLY A 439 56.55 44.26 -25.99
N SER A 440 57.23 43.36 -25.26
CA SER A 440 58.69 43.26 -25.28
C SER A 440 59.22 42.79 -26.63
N LEU A 441 58.52 41.84 -27.27
CA LEU A 441 58.84 41.38 -28.62
C LEU A 441 58.58 42.49 -29.66
N GLU A 442 57.48 43.23 -29.55
CA GLU A 442 57.19 44.38 -30.44
C GLU A 442 58.27 45.47 -30.32
N LEU A 443 58.73 45.78 -29.10
CA LEU A 443 59.84 46.71 -28.90
C LEU A 443 61.15 46.18 -29.49
N MET A 444 61.43 44.89 -29.34
CA MET A 444 62.61 44.23 -29.92
C MET A 444 62.64 44.32 -31.45
N GLN A 445 61.46 44.40 -32.09
CA GLN A 445 61.35 44.60 -33.54
C GLN A 445 61.91 45.94 -34.02
N THR A 446 61.97 46.94 -33.15
CA THR A 446 62.48 48.29 -33.48
C THR A 446 64.01 48.38 -33.47
N LEU A 447 64.70 47.35 -32.95
CA LEU A 447 66.16 47.29 -32.86
C LEU A 447 66.78 46.64 -34.10
N PRO A 448 68.02 47.00 -34.49
CA PRO A 448 68.73 46.32 -35.56
C PRO A 448 69.02 44.86 -35.18
N MET A 449 68.56 43.91 -35.99
CA MET A 449 68.70 42.47 -35.78
C MET A 449 69.39 41.79 -36.96
N GLY A 450 70.26 40.82 -36.69
CA GLY A 450 70.78 39.90 -37.70
C GLY A 450 69.73 38.90 -38.19
N ALA A 451 69.99 38.21 -39.31
CA ALA A 451 69.03 37.30 -39.94
C ALA A 451 68.53 36.17 -39.00
N GLU A 452 69.41 35.63 -38.15
CA GLU A 452 69.08 34.57 -37.19
C GLU A 452 68.21 35.07 -36.03
N GLN A 453 68.55 36.24 -35.46
CA GLN A 453 67.78 36.90 -34.39
C GLN A 453 66.38 37.31 -34.87
N ALA A 454 66.26 37.78 -36.12
CA ALA A 454 64.97 38.07 -36.74
C ALA A 454 64.11 36.82 -36.93
N GLN A 455 64.71 35.64 -37.08
CA GLN A 455 63.97 34.37 -37.15
C GLN A 455 63.50 33.90 -35.75
N TYR A 456 64.34 34.04 -34.73
CA TYR A 456 63.94 33.76 -33.34
C TYR A 456 62.82 34.70 -32.88
N HIS A 457 62.94 36.00 -33.18
CA HIS A 457 61.91 37.00 -32.91
C HIS A 457 60.57 36.63 -33.55
N ARG A 458 60.55 36.33 -34.86
CA ARG A 458 59.32 35.91 -35.56
C ARG A 458 58.69 34.66 -34.95
N THR A 459 59.51 33.70 -34.55
CA THR A 459 59.04 32.47 -33.90
C THR A 459 58.43 32.76 -32.52
N ALA A 460 59.07 33.63 -31.73
CA ALA A 460 58.60 34.02 -30.41
C ALA A 460 57.30 34.83 -30.48
N VAL A 461 57.19 35.77 -31.43
CA VAL A 461 55.97 36.55 -31.67
C VAL A 461 54.81 35.63 -32.06
N GLY A 462 55.03 34.74 -33.02
CA GLY A 462 54.00 33.77 -33.43
C GLY A 462 53.54 32.89 -32.26
N SER A 463 54.48 32.37 -31.47
CA SER A 463 54.16 31.54 -30.30
C SER A 463 53.39 32.30 -29.22
N ALA A 464 53.72 33.57 -28.99
CA ALA A 464 53.03 34.40 -28.00
C ALA A 464 51.61 34.78 -28.44
N GLN A 465 51.43 35.08 -29.73
CA GLN A 465 50.12 35.35 -30.33
C GLN A 465 49.23 34.10 -30.33
N ASP A 466 49.78 32.92 -30.64
CA ASP A 466 49.07 31.64 -30.58
C ASP A 466 48.58 31.34 -29.16
N MET A 467 49.42 31.61 -28.14
CA MET A 467 49.03 31.43 -26.74
C MET A 467 47.93 32.40 -26.32
N MET A 468 47.99 33.66 -26.75
CA MET A 468 46.92 34.64 -26.48
C MET A 468 45.60 34.26 -27.14
N ALA A 469 45.63 33.81 -28.40
CA ALA A 469 44.44 33.32 -29.09
C ALA A 469 43.82 32.12 -28.36
N MET A 470 44.65 31.22 -27.85
CA MET A 470 44.23 30.08 -27.02
C MET A 470 43.55 30.52 -25.71
N VAL A 471 44.10 31.51 -25.01
CA VAL A 471 43.52 32.08 -23.79
C VAL A 471 42.18 32.75 -24.07
N ASP A 472 42.08 33.53 -25.15
CA ASP A 472 40.84 34.20 -25.55
C ASP A 472 39.74 33.22 -25.97
N ASP A 473 40.10 32.14 -26.64
CA ASP A 473 39.15 31.09 -27.01
C ASP A 473 38.62 30.32 -25.78
N ILE A 474 39.47 30.09 -24.77
CA ILE A 474 39.03 29.53 -23.48
C ILE A 474 38.05 30.49 -22.80
N LEU A 475 38.33 31.79 -22.77
CA LEU A 475 37.44 32.78 -22.18
C LEU A 475 36.06 32.75 -22.83
N ILE A 476 36.00 32.76 -24.16
CA ILE A 476 34.72 32.74 -24.89
C ILE A 476 33.97 31.46 -24.64
N LEU A 477 34.67 30.33 -24.60
CA LEU A 477 34.04 29.06 -24.25
C LEU A 477 33.42 29.12 -22.85
N THR A 478 34.09 29.74 -21.88
CA THR A 478 33.56 29.91 -20.51
C THR A 478 32.38 30.88 -20.46
N GLU A 479 32.43 31.99 -21.19
CA GLU A 479 31.34 32.97 -21.25
C GLU A 479 30.10 32.43 -21.98
N LEU A 480 30.30 31.61 -23.02
CA LEU A 480 29.23 30.88 -23.72
C LEU A 480 28.58 29.86 -22.79
N GLN A 481 29.38 29.07 -22.05
CA GLN A 481 28.86 28.10 -21.08
C GLN A 481 28.09 28.74 -19.93
N ALA A 482 28.57 29.90 -19.46
CA ALA A 482 27.91 30.66 -18.39
C ALA A 482 26.68 31.44 -18.89
N GLY A 483 26.36 31.42 -20.19
CA GLY A 483 25.26 32.18 -20.78
C GLY A 483 25.41 33.69 -20.65
N ARG A 484 26.63 34.20 -20.45
CA ARG A 484 26.92 35.63 -20.23
C ARG A 484 27.06 36.40 -21.54
N LEU A 485 27.43 35.73 -22.63
CA LEU A 485 27.50 36.31 -23.97
C LEU A 485 26.10 36.57 -24.54
N ARG A 486 25.87 37.79 -25.02
CA ARG A 486 24.63 38.19 -25.72
C ARG A 486 24.96 38.67 -27.12
N ALA A 487 24.08 38.40 -28.08
CA ALA A 487 24.16 38.98 -29.41
C ALA A 487 23.64 40.42 -29.39
N HIS A 488 24.36 41.32 -30.07
CA HIS A 488 23.94 42.70 -30.26
C HIS A 488 23.83 42.99 -31.75
N GLY A 489 22.59 43.02 -32.26
CA GLY A 489 22.33 43.31 -33.67
C GLY A 489 22.47 44.79 -33.97
N ALA A 490 23.41 45.17 -34.83
CA ALA A 490 23.58 46.53 -35.32
C ALA A 490 23.67 46.55 -36.86
N PRO A 491 23.28 47.65 -37.52
CA PRO A 491 23.51 47.82 -38.96
C PRO A 491 25.01 47.77 -39.28
N PHE A 492 25.41 46.94 -40.24
CA PHE A 492 26.78 46.83 -40.73
C PHE A 492 26.82 46.61 -42.25
N SER A 493 27.97 46.88 -42.86
CA SER A 493 28.23 46.59 -44.28
C SER A 493 28.86 45.20 -44.43
N LEU A 494 28.18 44.29 -45.12
CA LEU A 494 28.67 42.93 -45.36
C LEU A 494 29.92 42.94 -46.25
N ARG A 495 29.94 43.74 -47.32
CA ARG A 495 31.10 43.84 -48.21
C ARG A 495 32.30 44.37 -47.45
N ARG A 496 32.11 45.41 -46.63
CA ARG A 496 33.21 45.96 -45.82
C ARG A 496 33.77 44.90 -44.88
N LEU A 497 32.91 44.17 -44.15
CA LEU A 497 33.34 43.10 -43.24
C LEU A 497 34.16 42.03 -43.98
N LEU A 498 33.68 41.55 -45.14
CA LEU A 498 34.37 40.51 -45.90
C LEU A 498 35.66 41.01 -46.56
N GLN A 499 35.70 42.28 -46.97
CA GLN A 499 36.90 42.93 -47.50
C GLN A 499 37.97 43.12 -46.41
N GLU A 500 37.59 43.57 -45.22
CA GLU A 500 38.47 43.69 -44.06
C GLU A 500 39.03 42.31 -43.66
N LEU A 501 38.17 41.27 -43.66
CA LEU A 501 38.61 39.90 -43.41
C LEU A 501 39.62 39.43 -44.46
N ARG A 502 39.34 39.62 -45.75
CA ARG A 502 40.28 39.27 -46.82
C ARG A 502 41.60 40.02 -46.67
N ALA A 503 41.57 41.31 -46.37
CA ALA A 503 42.76 42.13 -46.21
C ALA A 503 43.64 41.64 -45.05
N GLY A 504 43.03 41.26 -43.93
CA GLY A 504 43.75 40.72 -42.77
C GLY A 504 44.52 39.43 -43.06
N TYR A 505 43.96 38.55 -43.88
CA TYR A 505 44.55 37.24 -44.20
C TYR A 505 45.35 37.19 -45.51
N ALA A 506 45.34 38.26 -46.31
CA ALA A 506 46.02 38.31 -47.61
C ALA A 506 47.54 38.07 -47.50
N GLY A 507 48.19 38.63 -46.48
CA GLY A 507 49.63 38.45 -46.24
C GLY A 507 49.99 37.00 -45.89
N GLN A 508 49.17 36.34 -45.07
CA GLN A 508 49.38 34.93 -44.69
C GLN A 508 49.18 33.99 -45.89
N ALA A 509 48.14 34.24 -46.71
CA ALA A 509 47.90 33.48 -47.92
C ALA A 509 49.07 33.62 -48.91
N LEU A 510 49.52 34.86 -49.17
CA LEU A 510 50.65 35.13 -50.06
C LEU A 510 51.95 34.49 -49.55
N GLY A 511 52.21 34.56 -48.25
CA GLY A 511 53.37 33.93 -47.62
C GLY A 511 53.42 32.40 -47.77
N LYS A 512 52.26 31.75 -47.95
CA LYS A 512 52.15 30.32 -48.27
C LYS A 512 52.04 30.02 -49.77
N GLY A 513 52.01 31.03 -50.63
CA GLY A 513 51.75 30.86 -52.07
C GLY A 513 50.32 30.44 -52.41
N LEU A 514 49.36 30.76 -51.54
CA LEU A 514 47.93 30.44 -51.71
C LEU A 514 47.16 31.66 -52.25
N TYR A 515 46.11 31.42 -53.03
CA TYR A 515 45.16 32.49 -53.36
C TYR A 515 44.09 32.65 -52.26
N LEU A 516 43.72 33.90 -51.97
CA LEU A 516 42.56 34.24 -51.13
C LEU A 516 41.61 35.12 -51.94
N SER A 517 40.47 34.55 -52.30
CA SER A 517 39.50 35.16 -53.21
C SER A 517 38.18 35.45 -52.50
N LEU A 518 37.51 36.51 -52.95
CA LEU A 518 36.23 36.98 -52.40
C LEU A 518 35.25 37.17 -53.55
N ASP A 519 34.09 36.52 -53.44
CA ASP A 519 33.03 36.55 -54.43
C ASP A 519 31.69 36.94 -53.76
N VAL A 520 31.24 38.17 -54.07
CA VAL A 520 30.03 38.77 -53.52
C VAL A 520 29.20 39.37 -54.68
N PRO A 521 28.06 38.77 -55.05
CA PRO A 521 27.20 39.23 -56.15
C PRO A 521 26.77 40.69 -55.96
N ALA A 522 26.76 41.49 -57.03
CA ALA A 522 26.48 42.93 -56.97
C ALA A 522 25.05 43.27 -56.48
N ASP A 523 24.11 42.36 -56.69
CA ASP A 523 22.70 42.43 -56.31
C ASP A 523 22.44 42.12 -54.82
N LEU A 524 23.44 41.61 -54.09
CA LEU A 524 23.31 41.34 -52.67
C LEU A 524 23.24 42.64 -51.85
N PRO A 525 22.19 42.85 -51.02
CA PRO A 525 22.10 44.01 -50.13
C PRO A 525 23.31 44.10 -49.19
N ASP A 526 23.91 45.28 -49.10
CA ASP A 526 25.14 45.47 -48.33
C ASP A 526 24.89 45.81 -46.86
N SER A 527 23.84 46.59 -46.55
CA SER A 527 23.52 47.02 -45.19
C SER A 527 22.59 46.02 -44.51
N LEU A 528 23.10 45.27 -43.55
CA LEU A 528 22.40 44.18 -42.84
C LEU A 528 22.42 44.43 -41.33
N VAL A 529 21.46 43.86 -40.61
CA VAL A 529 21.43 43.91 -39.13
C VAL A 529 21.86 42.56 -38.57
N CYS A 530 23.03 42.53 -37.95
CA CYS A 530 23.59 41.37 -37.25
C CYS A 530 24.64 41.83 -36.24
N ASP A 531 25.12 40.92 -35.40
CA ASP A 531 26.32 41.15 -34.59
C ASP A 531 27.56 40.95 -35.47
N ALA A 532 28.01 42.04 -36.10
CA ALA A 532 29.12 42.03 -37.06
C ALA A 532 30.42 41.48 -36.46
N GLN A 533 30.69 41.72 -35.18
CA GLN A 533 31.91 41.24 -34.52
C GLN A 533 31.90 39.72 -34.35
N LYS A 534 30.78 39.14 -33.88
CA LYS A 534 30.64 37.69 -33.74
C LYS A 534 30.65 36.99 -35.10
N LEU A 535 29.99 37.57 -36.11
CA LEU A 535 30.02 37.07 -37.48
C LEU A 535 31.44 37.08 -38.06
N ALA A 536 32.16 38.21 -37.93
CA ALA A 536 33.55 38.32 -38.38
C ALA A 536 34.44 37.28 -37.70
N ARG A 537 34.23 37.03 -36.40
CA ARG A 537 34.99 36.02 -35.65
C ARG A 537 34.72 34.59 -36.13
N CYS A 538 33.46 34.24 -36.36
CA CYS A 538 33.10 32.94 -36.95
C CYS A 538 33.80 32.74 -38.31
N LEU A 539 33.74 33.76 -39.17
CA LEU A 539 34.36 33.70 -40.50
C LEU A 539 35.89 33.67 -40.44
N ALA A 540 36.51 34.43 -39.54
CA ALA A 540 37.96 34.40 -39.30
C ALA A 540 38.42 33.00 -38.87
N CYS A 541 37.67 32.32 -37.99
CA CYS A 541 37.98 30.94 -37.61
C CYS A 541 37.93 29.98 -38.82
N LEU A 542 36.94 30.14 -39.70
CA LEU A 542 36.83 29.29 -40.90
C LEU A 542 37.95 29.58 -41.92
N VAL A 543 38.29 30.86 -42.13
CA VAL A 543 39.36 31.27 -43.05
C VAL A 543 40.74 30.84 -42.54
N ASP A 544 41.01 31.00 -41.24
CA ASP A 544 42.24 30.55 -40.61
C ASP A 544 42.42 29.03 -40.76
N ASN A 545 41.36 28.24 -40.48
CA ASN A 545 41.38 26.79 -40.71
C ASN A 545 41.65 26.47 -42.19
N GLY A 546 40.97 27.14 -43.13
CA GLY A 546 41.19 26.94 -44.56
C GLY A 546 42.63 27.19 -44.99
N LEU A 547 43.24 28.29 -44.55
CA LEU A 547 44.64 28.62 -44.86
C LEU A 547 45.65 27.72 -44.14
N LYS A 548 45.29 27.22 -42.96
CA LYS A 548 46.12 26.34 -42.16
C LYS A 548 46.28 24.96 -42.80
N PHE A 549 45.18 24.39 -43.32
CA PHE A 549 45.12 23.04 -43.87
C PHE A 549 45.25 22.96 -45.40
N THR A 550 45.47 24.10 -46.08
CA THR A 550 45.75 24.16 -47.51
C THR A 550 47.23 24.35 -47.79
N HIS A 551 47.78 23.53 -48.70
CA HIS A 551 49.19 23.59 -49.12
C HIS A 551 49.38 24.14 -50.52
N GLN A 552 48.42 23.88 -51.42
CA GLN A 552 48.42 24.33 -52.80
C GLN A 552 46.98 24.69 -53.18
N GLY A 553 46.83 25.65 -54.09
CA GLY A 553 45.52 26.23 -54.42
C GLY A 553 45.21 27.44 -53.54
N GLY A 554 44.08 27.42 -52.83
CA GLY A 554 43.67 28.57 -52.04
C GLY A 554 42.32 28.46 -51.35
N VAL A 555 41.89 29.59 -50.79
CA VAL A 555 40.65 29.74 -50.03
C VAL A 555 39.74 30.75 -50.73
N MET A 556 38.46 30.41 -50.85
CA MET A 556 37.42 31.22 -51.47
C MET A 556 36.36 31.57 -50.43
N ILE A 557 36.07 32.86 -50.27
CA ILE A 557 34.97 33.37 -49.45
C ILE A 557 33.84 33.77 -50.40
N GLN A 558 32.68 33.14 -50.26
CA GLN A 558 31.49 33.38 -51.07
C GLN A 558 30.33 33.84 -50.20
N ALA A 559 29.72 34.97 -50.56
CA ALA A 559 28.45 35.38 -49.98
C ALA A 559 27.34 35.20 -51.02
N ARG A 560 26.23 34.61 -50.60
CA ARG A 560 24.99 34.46 -51.38
C ARG A 560 23.81 34.89 -50.52
N GLY A 561 22.79 35.44 -51.13
CA GLY A 561 21.58 35.76 -50.39
C GLY A 561 20.34 35.72 -51.24
N ARG A 562 19.22 35.38 -50.61
CA ARG A 562 17.90 35.34 -51.23
C ARG A 562 16.94 36.10 -50.33
N ARG A 563 16.27 37.11 -50.86
CA ARG A 563 15.20 37.81 -50.11
C ARG A 563 14.08 36.82 -49.80
N ILE A 564 13.67 36.76 -48.54
CA ILE A 564 12.55 35.92 -48.07
C ILE A 564 11.33 36.80 -47.77
N GLY A 565 11.52 38.10 -47.56
CA GLY A 565 10.44 39.07 -47.35
C GLY A 565 10.89 40.50 -47.68
N PRO A 566 10.03 41.51 -47.41
CA PRO A 566 10.31 42.91 -47.71
C PRO A 566 11.58 43.42 -46.99
N ASP A 567 11.75 43.06 -45.72
CA ASP A 567 12.87 43.49 -44.88
C ASP A 567 13.79 42.34 -44.44
N SER A 568 13.66 41.13 -45.01
CA SER A 568 14.42 39.93 -44.58
C SER A 568 15.16 39.23 -45.71
N LEU A 569 16.38 38.81 -45.41
CA LEU A 569 17.32 38.16 -46.32
C LEU A 569 17.80 36.85 -45.68
N ALA A 570 17.68 35.72 -46.38
CA ALA A 570 18.50 34.56 -46.09
C ALA A 570 19.89 34.81 -46.63
N LEU A 571 20.86 34.96 -45.73
CA LEU A 571 22.27 35.12 -46.04
C LEU A 571 22.98 33.79 -45.83
N SER A 572 23.78 33.37 -46.81
CA SER A 572 24.73 32.27 -46.69
C SER A 572 26.13 32.79 -46.99
N VAL A 573 27.06 32.58 -46.06
CA VAL A 573 28.48 32.85 -46.27
C VAL A 573 29.23 31.53 -46.20
N THR A 574 29.90 31.20 -47.30
CA THR A 574 30.65 29.97 -47.48
C THR A 574 32.14 30.26 -47.52
N VAL A 575 32.94 29.48 -46.79
CA VAL A 575 34.40 29.44 -46.90
C VAL A 575 34.79 28.08 -47.45
N SER A 576 35.40 28.06 -48.65
CA SER A 576 35.85 26.83 -49.31
C SER A 576 37.36 26.83 -49.43
N ASP A 577 38.00 25.73 -49.07
CA ASP A 577 39.44 25.51 -49.20
C ASP A 577 39.72 24.34 -50.14
N SER A 578 40.91 24.31 -50.74
CA SER A 578 41.42 23.20 -51.56
C SER A 578 42.43 22.34 -50.80
N GLY A 579 42.27 22.24 -49.47
CA GLY A 579 43.22 21.60 -48.58
C GLY A 579 43.08 20.08 -48.54
N ILE A 580 43.59 19.49 -47.46
CA ILE A 580 43.66 18.04 -47.28
C ILE A 580 42.29 17.34 -47.24
N GLY A 581 41.22 18.08 -46.92
CA GLY A 581 39.88 17.52 -46.67
C GLY A 581 39.87 16.44 -45.57
N PHE A 582 38.69 15.89 -45.30
CA PHE A 582 38.53 14.76 -44.39
C PHE A 582 37.39 13.85 -44.84
N ASP A 583 37.41 12.59 -44.37
CA ASP A 583 36.37 11.60 -44.63
C ASP A 583 35.12 11.95 -43.79
N ASP A 584 33.94 11.62 -44.30
CA ASP A 584 32.60 11.99 -43.77
C ASP A 584 32.50 11.86 -42.24
N LEU A 585 32.75 12.97 -41.54
CA LEU A 585 32.75 13.07 -40.09
C LEU A 585 31.40 13.64 -39.66
N ASP A 586 30.70 12.92 -38.79
CA ASP A 586 29.43 13.39 -38.22
C ASP A 586 29.55 14.82 -37.66
N GLN A 587 28.54 15.65 -37.93
CA GLN A 587 28.47 17.02 -37.38
C GLN A 587 28.58 17.04 -35.84
N ALA A 588 28.12 15.99 -35.16
CA ALA A 588 28.23 15.88 -33.71
C ALA A 588 29.69 15.72 -33.23
N ILE A 589 30.53 15.10 -34.05
CA ILE A 589 31.92 14.78 -33.74
C ILE A 589 32.83 15.97 -34.12
N LEU A 590 32.69 16.50 -35.35
CA LEU A 590 33.55 17.58 -35.84
C LEU A 590 33.47 18.86 -34.98
N TYR A 591 32.29 19.15 -34.43
CA TYR A 591 32.05 20.34 -33.61
C TYR A 591 32.19 20.08 -32.10
N GLN A 592 32.67 18.90 -31.69
CA GLN A 592 32.95 18.60 -30.28
C GLN A 592 34.17 19.40 -29.79
N ARG A 593 34.15 19.81 -28.52
CA ARG A 593 35.26 20.54 -27.89
C ARG A 593 36.49 19.63 -27.77
N PHE A 594 37.66 20.19 -28.04
CA PHE A 594 38.95 19.49 -27.96
C PHE A 594 39.09 18.31 -28.95
N PHE A 595 38.22 18.25 -29.96
CA PHE A 595 38.26 17.22 -30.98
C PHE A 595 39.23 17.60 -32.11
N GLN A 596 40.03 16.63 -32.56
CA GLN A 596 40.96 16.76 -33.69
C GLN A 596 40.95 15.46 -34.49
N VAL A 597 40.87 15.58 -35.81
CA VAL A 597 40.67 14.45 -36.74
C VAL A 597 41.84 13.45 -36.72
N ASP A 598 43.06 13.87 -36.39
CA ASP A 598 44.21 12.98 -36.37
C ASP A 598 45.27 13.41 -35.33
N GLY A 599 45.61 12.53 -34.38
CA GLY A 599 46.52 12.85 -33.26
C GLY A 599 47.95 13.17 -33.69
N SER A 600 48.36 12.78 -34.91
CA SER A 600 49.67 13.10 -35.51
C SER A 600 49.77 14.55 -36.02
N MET A 601 48.64 15.21 -36.29
CA MET A 601 48.55 16.60 -36.75
C MET A 601 48.85 17.63 -35.64
N THR A 602 48.80 17.21 -34.37
CA THR A 602 49.17 18.02 -33.18
C THR A 602 50.58 18.60 -33.27
N ARG A 603 51.53 17.84 -33.83
CA ARG A 603 52.94 18.27 -33.96
C ARG A 603 53.20 19.17 -35.17
N ARG A 604 52.33 19.17 -36.19
CA ARG A 604 52.59 19.81 -37.50
C ARG A 604 51.78 21.07 -37.77
N TYR A 605 50.58 21.19 -37.19
CA TYR A 605 49.70 22.37 -37.40
C TYR A 605 49.23 23.05 -36.10
N GLY A 606 49.36 22.40 -34.93
CA GLY A 606 49.01 23.00 -33.62
C GLY A 606 47.52 23.35 -33.44
N GLY A 607 47.10 23.74 -32.22
CA GLY A 607 45.74 24.21 -31.89
C GLY A 607 45.00 23.35 -30.85
N LEU A 608 44.01 23.93 -30.16
CA LEU A 608 43.25 23.26 -29.07
C LEU A 608 42.06 22.40 -29.52
N GLY A 609 41.66 22.49 -30.80
CA GLY A 609 40.43 21.82 -31.27
C GLY A 609 39.14 22.45 -30.73
N ILE A 610 39.15 23.74 -30.40
CA ILE A 610 37.98 24.46 -29.88
C ILE A 610 37.37 25.47 -30.87
N GLY A 611 38.12 25.92 -31.88
CA GLY A 611 37.70 26.99 -32.80
C GLY A 611 36.37 26.71 -33.51
N LEU A 612 36.19 25.51 -34.10
CA LEU A 612 34.93 25.13 -34.76
C LEU A 612 33.75 25.01 -33.78
N SER A 613 34.01 24.57 -32.54
CA SER A 613 32.99 24.49 -31.50
C SER A 613 32.53 25.90 -31.05
N ILE A 614 33.46 26.86 -30.96
CA ILE A 614 33.18 28.27 -30.67
C ILE A 614 32.41 28.89 -31.85
N CYS A 615 32.85 28.64 -33.08
CA CYS A 615 32.19 29.13 -34.30
C CYS A 615 30.73 28.66 -34.38
N ARG A 616 30.45 27.39 -34.05
CA ARG A 616 29.09 26.86 -33.99
C ARG A 616 28.24 27.55 -32.92
N GLN A 617 28.75 27.65 -31.69
CA GLN A 617 27.99 28.26 -30.57
C GLN A 617 27.76 29.76 -30.75
N LEU A 618 28.75 30.51 -31.26
CA LEU A 618 28.60 31.91 -31.63
C LEU A 618 27.62 32.07 -32.80
N GLY A 619 27.68 31.17 -33.79
CA GLY A 619 26.74 31.10 -34.89
C GLY A 619 25.30 30.96 -34.38
N GLU A 620 25.04 29.96 -33.53
CA GLU A 620 23.72 29.74 -32.92
C GLU A 620 23.25 30.98 -32.13
N LEU A 621 24.16 31.65 -31.40
CA LEU A 621 23.86 32.87 -30.65
C LEU A 621 23.43 34.05 -31.55
N ILE A 622 23.97 34.16 -32.76
CA ILE A 622 23.60 35.19 -33.75
C ILE A 622 22.51 34.74 -34.73
N GLY A 623 21.91 33.57 -34.53
CA GLY A 623 20.86 33.01 -35.40
C GLY A 623 21.39 32.39 -36.70
N ALA A 624 22.67 32.03 -36.75
CA ALA A 624 23.33 31.34 -37.85
C ALA A 624 23.49 29.85 -37.60
N ARG A 625 23.34 29.05 -38.65
CA ARG A 625 23.61 27.62 -38.67
C ARG A 625 24.91 27.36 -39.41
N LEU A 626 25.86 26.68 -38.76
CA LEU A 626 27.11 26.21 -39.37
C LEU A 626 26.92 24.79 -39.93
N SER A 627 27.33 24.58 -41.18
CA SER A 627 27.32 23.30 -41.88
C SER A 627 28.63 23.10 -42.64
N HIS A 628 28.94 21.85 -43.00
CA HIS A 628 30.17 21.53 -43.73
C HIS A 628 29.94 20.42 -44.76
N GLU A 629 30.77 20.43 -45.79
CA GLU A 629 30.94 19.37 -46.79
C GLU A 629 32.44 19.23 -47.00
N SER A 630 33.00 18.02 -46.91
CA SER A 630 34.43 17.80 -47.12
C SER A 630 34.65 16.52 -47.90
N THR A 631 35.71 16.48 -48.69
CA THR A 631 36.15 15.26 -49.36
C THR A 631 37.66 15.19 -49.28
N ARG A 632 38.17 14.06 -48.78
CA ARG A 632 39.60 13.85 -48.58
C ARG A 632 40.37 14.06 -49.89
N GLY A 633 41.38 14.92 -49.83
CA GLY A 633 42.23 15.33 -50.95
C GLY A 633 41.65 16.40 -51.88
N LEU A 634 40.37 16.78 -51.73
CA LEU A 634 39.72 17.80 -52.57
C LEU A 634 39.39 19.10 -51.83
N GLY A 635 39.54 19.11 -50.50
CA GLY A 635 39.31 20.28 -49.64
C GLY A 635 37.99 20.23 -48.88
N SER A 636 37.64 21.35 -48.24
CA SER A 636 36.42 21.46 -47.42
C SER A 636 35.66 22.74 -47.72
N ARG A 637 34.33 22.68 -47.53
CA ARG A 637 33.39 23.78 -47.66
C ARG A 637 32.63 23.93 -46.36
N PHE A 638 32.77 25.08 -45.70
CA PHE A 638 32.03 25.44 -44.49
C PHE A 638 31.03 26.56 -44.80
N GLU A 639 29.78 26.40 -44.39
CA GLU A 639 28.69 27.32 -44.69
C GLU A 639 28.01 27.82 -43.40
N LEU A 640 27.97 29.14 -43.24
CA LEU A 640 27.19 29.86 -42.23
C LEU A 640 25.93 30.44 -42.87
N ALA A 641 24.78 29.87 -42.55
CA ALA A 641 23.47 30.29 -43.06
C ALA A 641 22.63 30.95 -41.97
N MET A 642 22.09 32.15 -42.21
CA MET A 642 21.28 32.90 -41.25
C MET A 642 20.18 33.71 -41.93
N THR A 643 19.17 34.11 -41.16
CA THR A 643 18.16 35.09 -41.61
C THR A 643 18.46 36.43 -40.96
N VAL A 644 18.72 37.46 -41.76
CA VAL A 644 19.08 38.81 -41.30
C VAL A 644 18.11 39.84 -41.85
N ALA A 645 17.91 40.92 -41.10
CA ALA A 645 17.15 42.06 -41.58
C ALA A 645 18.01 42.95 -42.49
N VAL A 646 17.41 43.51 -43.54
CA VAL A 646 18.05 44.52 -44.39
C VAL A 646 17.85 45.88 -43.74
N ALA A 647 18.93 46.61 -43.46
CA ALA A 647 18.81 47.94 -42.86
C ALA A 647 18.26 48.93 -43.90
N GLN A 648 17.21 49.66 -43.54
CA GLN A 648 16.66 50.71 -44.40
C GLN A 648 17.61 51.91 -44.41
N VAL A 649 18.06 52.33 -45.59
CA VAL A 649 18.86 53.54 -45.77
C VAL A 649 17.97 54.74 -45.44
N GLN A 650 18.15 55.35 -44.26
CA GLN A 650 17.61 56.69 -44.01
C GLN A 650 18.35 57.68 -44.89
N ALA A 651 17.66 58.28 -45.86
CA ALA A 651 18.17 59.42 -46.62
C ALA A 651 18.55 60.56 -45.64
N PRO A 652 19.65 61.31 -45.88
CA PRO A 652 20.05 62.38 -44.98
C PRO A 652 18.94 63.44 -44.94
N ALA A 653 18.56 63.85 -43.73
CA ALA A 653 17.57 64.90 -43.50
C ALA A 653 17.96 66.17 -44.26
N GLY A 654 17.14 66.55 -45.23
CA GLY A 654 17.30 67.80 -45.98
C GLY A 654 17.31 69.00 -45.02
N ARG A 655 18.23 69.93 -45.30
CA ARG A 655 18.33 71.26 -44.68
C ARG A 655 16.94 71.86 -44.44
N MET A 656 16.54 71.99 -43.17
CA MET A 656 15.44 72.87 -42.81
C MET A 656 15.90 74.32 -42.96
N ALA A 657 15.16 75.05 -43.79
CA ALA A 657 15.27 76.48 -43.98
C ALA A 657 15.05 77.23 -42.66
N SER A 658 15.90 78.23 -42.44
CA SER A 658 15.72 79.32 -41.50
C SER A 658 14.39 80.05 -41.75
N GLY A 659 13.57 80.20 -40.70
CA GLY A 659 12.43 81.12 -40.63
C GLY A 659 12.50 81.94 -39.34
N PRO A 660 12.10 83.23 -39.36
CA PRO A 660 12.66 84.27 -38.50
C PRO A 660 11.98 84.37 -37.13
N GLY A 661 12.71 84.96 -36.19
CA GLY A 661 12.31 85.09 -34.79
C GLY A 661 11.13 86.03 -34.53
N ALA A 662 10.53 85.78 -33.38
CA ALA A 662 9.97 86.74 -32.44
C ALA A 662 9.97 86.08 -31.06
#